data_AF-A0A9D3LJR1-F1
#
_entry.id   AF-A0A9D3LJR1-F1
#
_cell.length_a   1.000
_cell.length_b   1.000
_cell.length_c   1.000
_cell.angle_alpha   90.00
_cell.angle_beta   90.00
_cell.angle_gamma   90.00
#
_symmetry.space_group_name_H-M   'P 1'
#
loop_
_entity.id
_entity.type
_entity.pdbx_description
1 polymer ?
#
loop_
_entity_poly.entity_id
_entity_poly.type
_entity_poly.pdbx_seq_one_letter_code
_entity_poly.pdbx_strand_id
1 'polypeptide(L)'
;MYASGTESLIKQAREIQEEELLKFYGRISKLLHLKDYGNETVDSLQRLHLIVSATKYGRTIPSDLHKKLQALLCSPSTPEQLQVLCSCTLRESLPICISSLSTEDIQDSRTISYVAAVILAQAGHKNDLSPLSNQLLKSLECRQPESQISRHVLPILSKVISFSPESLTEDHINLVNRKLVDWLRYASVQQGVSMSAGGFFTGPRSRQPAPLTEVDGAVAGDFFTVLCVGQSYTEDQWMNMYAFSMIRKWLLTYDTEGTGNADSAQLKRAQFMHSQSQDDRSEVDGSVMSMVSATSSSSRLLPPKERLREKAFEYCHRIIEQSDRKALKKADTELQKACLVEAVTVMDIICKEDPSFVYRAFPCVKALYGRLSGDLAFARAVLPIAQFYLNHSETAAVDSEAVFRQLLSQFPGELFNEPLLAFEFTQFCRANVGVLQEGVALYRQSFPNLFKYLAWNSPALISEYMELLPSLLCPETAIEVLHTLLDLPCLAAALDLQLRSASLLAPDRTLWDQGPKVASSLEAFRQPFYRGMFLYILRPEAGTGDTIDRLGVLHEVLADMADSPRAVQCAQTVPVLLHLFFNTVVQFADKKLINQLVLILLERSGLLFNVRNYKAEVQRVFSSHLLVLCKLHPSLIVEQSRELLDFTCTTANIYSKEDLYIHMVWVIGEYLSVSHDARCTVEQITSFFETLEAVLFEITQVRQLASPPRYSPRVITVLMTTLAKLASRSQDLIPRVSLFLSKMRSFARSPTVVSYYSEEDLEEILTRAHELINLLKLPSVAQFVLAPSARGDSPRWHRDTNASLPLSMRTISSLLHKHSSFQHC
;
A
#
# COMPACT_ATOMS: atom_id res chain seq x y z
N MET A 1 4.16 16.03 18.88
CA MET A 1 5.23 17.05 18.84
C MET A 1 5.99 17.00 20.15
N TYR A 2 7.32 17.12 20.14
CA TYR A 2 8.14 17.15 21.35
C TYR A 2 7.96 18.49 22.10
N ALA A 3 8.25 18.51 23.40
CA ALA A 3 8.29 19.76 24.17
C ALA A 3 9.47 20.64 23.71
N SER A 4 9.33 21.97 23.81
CA SER A 4 10.34 22.94 23.35
C SER A 4 11.73 22.74 23.97
N GLY A 5 11.80 22.29 25.23
CA GLY A 5 13.06 21.95 25.90
C GLY A 5 13.76 20.73 25.28
N THR A 6 13.00 19.73 24.84
CA THR A 6 13.53 18.53 24.17
C THR A 6 14.08 18.88 22.78
N GLU A 7 13.39 19.76 22.05
CA GLU A 7 13.82 20.22 20.74
C GLU A 7 15.13 21.02 20.82
N SER A 8 15.27 21.87 21.85
CA SER A 8 16.50 22.61 22.13
C SER A 8 17.71 21.69 22.39
N LEU A 9 17.53 20.65 23.22
CA LEU A 9 18.60 19.68 23.51
C LEU A 9 19.03 18.89 22.27
N ILE A 10 18.07 18.46 21.44
CA ILE A 10 18.37 17.76 20.18
C ILE A 10 19.10 18.69 19.21
N LYS A 11 18.70 19.97 19.13
CA LYS A 11 19.37 20.97 18.31
C LYS A 11 20.82 21.18 18.75
N GLN A 12 21.07 21.36 20.05
CA GLN A 12 22.43 21.48 20.60
C GLN A 12 23.30 20.25 20.32
N ALA A 13 22.73 19.05 20.43
CA ALA A 13 23.43 17.81 20.12
C ALA A 13 23.81 17.71 18.62
N ARG A 14 22.95 18.20 17.72
CA ARG A 14 23.20 18.24 16.27
C ARG A 14 24.24 19.30 15.88
N GLU A 15 24.24 20.46 16.54
CA GLU A 15 25.05 21.63 16.19
C GLU A 15 26.41 21.72 16.90
N ILE A 16 26.76 20.72 17.74
CA ILE A 16 28.05 20.70 18.45
C ILE A 16 29.25 20.74 17.48
N GLN A 17 30.20 21.64 17.74
CA GLN A 17 31.40 21.79 16.91
C GLN A 17 32.39 20.64 17.13
N GLU A 18 33.18 20.32 16.11
CA GLU A 18 34.13 19.20 16.14
C GLU A 18 35.22 19.37 17.21
N GLU A 19 35.73 20.60 17.40
CA GLU A 19 36.73 20.89 18.45
C GLU A 19 36.17 20.70 19.87
N GLU A 20 34.93 21.11 20.09
CA GLU A 20 34.23 20.93 21.38
C GLU A 20 33.97 19.45 21.64
N LEU A 21 33.61 18.70 20.60
CA LEU A 21 33.38 17.28 20.66
C LEU A 21 34.66 16.49 20.99
N LEU A 22 35.81 16.85 20.40
CA LEU A 22 37.11 16.25 20.71
C LEU A 22 37.52 16.50 22.17
N LYS A 23 37.34 17.73 22.67
CA LYS A 23 37.56 18.06 24.09
C LYS A 23 36.63 17.25 25.00
N PHE A 24 35.37 17.07 24.58
CA PHE A 24 34.39 16.28 25.32
C PHE A 24 34.75 14.78 25.37
N TYR A 25 35.20 14.18 24.26
CA TYR A 25 35.73 12.81 24.27
C TYR A 25 36.92 12.65 25.21
N GLY A 26 37.85 13.62 25.23
CA GLY A 26 38.98 13.65 26.15
C GLY A 26 38.54 13.68 27.62
N ARG A 27 37.50 14.44 27.96
CA ARG A 27 36.91 14.47 29.31
C ARG A 27 36.33 13.12 29.71
N ILE A 28 35.52 12.50 28.85
CA ILE A 28 34.93 11.18 29.11
C ILE A 28 36.02 10.13 29.30
N SER A 29 37.04 10.12 28.42
CA SER A 29 38.15 9.17 28.50
C SER A 29 38.91 9.25 29.84
N LYS A 30 38.99 10.44 30.47
CA LYS A 30 39.54 10.65 31.81
C LYS A 30 38.60 10.17 32.92
N LEU A 31 37.31 10.46 32.81
CA LEU A 31 36.29 10.00 33.79
C LEU A 31 36.22 8.46 33.84
N LEU A 32 36.29 7.80 32.68
CA LEU A 32 36.28 6.34 32.59
C LEU A 32 37.57 5.67 33.11
N HIS A 33 38.63 6.42 33.41
CA HIS A 33 39.83 5.89 34.06
C HIS A 33 39.70 5.77 35.59
N LEU A 34 38.76 6.51 36.19
CA LEU A 34 38.50 6.42 37.63
C LEU A 34 37.72 5.13 37.90
N LYS A 35 38.13 4.37 38.93
CA LYS A 35 37.44 3.11 39.31
C LYS A 35 36.12 3.36 40.04
N ASP A 36 35.92 4.56 40.57
CA ASP A 36 34.68 4.99 41.23
C ASP A 36 33.86 5.87 40.27
N TYR A 37 32.83 5.28 39.67
CA TYR A 37 31.97 5.97 38.72
C TYR A 37 30.92 6.83 39.44
N GLY A 38 31.20 8.12 39.60
CA GLY A 38 30.23 9.09 40.13
C GLY A 38 29.15 9.50 39.12
N ASN A 39 28.14 10.25 39.60
CA ASN A 39 27.03 10.77 38.77
C ASN A 39 27.49 11.56 37.54
N GLU A 40 28.63 12.25 37.63
CA GLU A 40 29.24 12.99 36.51
C GLU A 40 29.59 12.07 35.32
N THR A 41 29.97 10.81 35.58
CA THR A 41 30.25 9.82 34.54
C THR A 41 28.98 9.41 33.82
N VAL A 42 27.90 9.18 34.57
CA VAL A 42 26.58 8.83 34.04
C VAL A 42 26.04 9.96 33.16
N ASP A 43 26.05 11.21 33.66
CA ASP A 43 25.56 12.38 32.91
C ASP A 43 26.36 12.59 31.62
N SER A 44 27.69 12.39 31.68
CA SER A 44 28.56 12.53 30.52
C SER A 44 28.29 11.46 29.46
N LEU A 45 28.00 10.21 29.86
CA LEU A 45 27.63 9.13 28.95
C LEU A 45 26.22 9.30 28.37
N GLN A 46 25.26 9.80 29.15
CA GLN A 46 23.93 10.16 28.65
C GLN A 46 24.01 11.25 27.58
N ARG A 47 24.80 12.29 27.83
CA ARG A 47 25.05 13.35 26.85
C ARG A 47 25.78 12.83 25.62
N LEU A 48 26.75 11.93 25.79
CA LEU A 48 27.42 11.26 24.67
C LEU A 48 26.43 10.45 23.82
N HIS A 49 25.57 9.65 24.44
CA HIS A 49 24.53 8.89 23.73
C HIS A 49 23.59 9.81 22.94
N LEU A 50 23.17 10.94 23.52
CA LEU A 50 22.33 11.93 22.82
C LEU A 50 23.06 12.53 21.60
N ILE A 51 24.33 12.88 21.73
CA ILE A 51 25.13 13.44 20.63
C ILE A 51 25.28 12.45 19.48
N VAL A 52 25.50 11.17 19.79
CA VAL A 52 25.66 10.11 18.79
C VAL A 52 24.33 9.77 18.12
N SER A 53 23.22 9.72 18.87
CA SER A 53 21.90 9.32 18.35
C SER A 53 21.12 10.45 17.66
N ALA A 54 21.42 11.72 17.94
CA ALA A 54 20.66 12.86 17.41
C ALA A 54 20.97 13.19 15.92
N THR A 55 21.96 12.55 15.31
CA THR A 55 22.39 12.84 13.93
C THR A 55 21.91 11.82 12.90
N LYS A 56 21.60 12.30 11.68
CA LYS A 56 21.20 11.45 10.55
C LYS A 56 22.34 10.55 10.04
N TYR A 57 23.58 10.95 10.27
CA TYR A 57 24.78 10.19 9.90
C TYR A 57 25.46 9.67 11.17
N GLY A 58 25.95 8.44 11.14
CA GLY A 58 26.68 7.84 12.25
C GLY A 58 27.94 8.64 12.60
N ARG A 59 28.20 8.85 13.89
CA ARG A 59 29.38 9.60 14.35
C ARG A 59 30.53 8.65 14.67
N THR A 60 31.73 9.03 14.26
CA THR A 60 32.98 8.31 14.59
C THR A 60 33.47 8.68 15.99
N ILE A 61 33.49 7.70 16.88
CA ILE A 61 34.07 7.81 18.22
C ILE A 61 35.58 7.45 18.12
N PRO A 62 36.46 8.17 18.85
CA PRO A 62 37.88 7.80 18.93
C PRO A 62 38.07 6.36 19.37
N SER A 63 39.00 5.64 18.74
CA SER A 63 39.25 4.21 18.97
C SER A 63 39.57 3.87 20.42
N ASP A 64 40.29 4.75 21.13
CA ASP A 64 40.60 4.58 22.56
C ASP A 64 39.35 4.64 23.44
N LEU A 65 38.43 5.56 23.15
CA LEU A 65 37.17 5.69 23.88
C LEU A 65 36.26 4.50 23.55
N HIS A 66 36.21 4.09 22.28
CA HIS A 66 35.45 2.93 21.83
C HIS A 66 35.89 1.64 22.57
N LYS A 67 37.21 1.36 22.65
CA LYS A 67 37.74 0.21 23.39
C LYS A 67 37.41 0.25 24.89
N LYS A 68 37.45 1.44 25.51
CA LYS A 68 37.08 1.61 26.92
C LYS A 68 35.60 1.31 27.16
N LEU A 69 34.71 1.79 26.29
CA LEU A 69 33.28 1.51 26.38
C LEU A 69 33.00 0.01 26.22
N GLN A 70 33.70 -0.68 25.31
CA GLN A 70 33.60 -2.14 25.15
C GLN A 70 34.08 -2.89 26.40
N ALA A 71 35.22 -2.50 26.98
CA ALA A 71 35.74 -3.11 28.20
C ALA A 71 34.81 -2.93 29.39
N LEU A 72 34.20 -1.75 29.54
CA LEU A 72 33.22 -1.47 30.60
C LEU A 72 31.93 -2.27 30.41
N LEU A 73 31.48 -2.42 29.16
CA LEU A 73 30.32 -3.23 28.80
C LEU A 73 30.52 -4.70 29.18
N CYS A 74 31.70 -5.26 28.91
CA CYS A 74 31.98 -6.68 29.13
C CYS A 74 32.41 -7.01 30.58
N SER A 75 32.70 -6.01 31.41
CA SER A 75 33.16 -6.22 32.78
C SER A 75 32.00 -6.50 33.75
N PRO A 76 32.04 -7.59 34.54
CA PRO A 76 30.99 -7.95 35.49
C PRO A 76 30.95 -7.04 36.72
N SER A 77 32.01 -6.25 36.98
CA SER A 77 32.08 -5.33 38.11
C SER A 77 31.47 -3.95 37.84
N THR A 78 31.00 -3.72 36.61
CA THR A 78 30.45 -2.43 36.19
C THR A 78 28.98 -2.29 36.61
N PRO A 79 28.55 -1.15 37.19
CA PRO A 79 27.14 -0.87 37.43
C PRO A 79 26.26 -1.01 36.19
N GLU A 80 25.06 -1.59 36.34
CA GLU A 80 24.12 -1.86 35.24
C GLU A 80 23.80 -0.62 34.40
N GLN A 81 23.58 0.53 35.05
CA GLN A 81 23.30 1.79 34.37
C GLN A 81 24.40 2.20 33.39
N LEU A 82 25.67 1.93 33.72
CA LEU A 82 26.80 2.24 32.85
C LEU A 82 26.93 1.22 31.71
N GLN A 83 26.67 -0.06 31.97
CA GLN A 83 26.63 -1.10 30.92
C GLN A 83 25.55 -0.78 29.88
N VAL A 84 24.35 -0.37 30.32
CA VAL A 84 23.25 0.06 29.44
C VAL A 84 23.66 1.28 28.60
N LEU A 85 24.24 2.30 29.22
CA LEU A 85 24.68 3.50 28.50
C LEU A 85 25.80 3.18 27.49
N CYS A 86 26.76 2.33 27.86
CA CYS A 86 27.80 1.87 26.93
C CYS A 86 27.20 1.11 25.74
N SER A 87 26.24 0.21 25.97
CA SER A 87 25.55 -0.50 24.88
C SER A 87 24.78 0.46 23.97
N CYS A 88 23.99 1.39 24.53
CA CYS A 88 23.24 2.39 23.77
C CYS A 88 24.14 3.33 22.95
N THR A 89 25.30 3.74 23.47
CA THR A 89 26.26 4.56 22.73
C THR A 89 26.93 3.75 21.61
N LEU A 90 27.37 2.52 21.90
CA LEU A 90 28.08 1.70 20.93
C LEU A 90 27.21 1.32 19.72
N ARG A 91 25.93 1.00 19.96
CA ARG A 91 24.96 0.64 18.90
C ARG A 91 24.86 1.66 17.76
N GLU A 92 25.01 2.94 18.06
CA GLU A 92 24.83 4.06 17.12
C GLU A 92 26.17 4.66 16.66
N SER A 93 27.30 4.08 17.06
CA SER A 93 28.64 4.64 16.85
C SER A 93 29.44 3.98 15.73
N LEU A 94 30.39 4.72 15.16
CA LEU A 94 31.43 4.23 14.24
C LEU A 94 32.82 4.32 14.92
N PRO A 95 33.80 3.48 14.56
CA PRO A 95 33.73 2.38 13.58
C PRO A 95 33.02 1.14 14.11
N ILE A 96 32.40 0.39 13.20
CA ILE A 96 31.83 -0.94 13.48
C ILE A 96 32.99 -1.89 13.83
N CYS A 97 33.01 -2.43 15.04
CA CYS A 97 34.08 -3.32 15.49
C CYS A 97 33.53 -4.44 16.40
N ILE A 98 32.99 -5.47 15.76
CA ILE A 98 32.39 -6.64 16.44
C ILE A 98 33.47 -7.65 16.87
N SER A 99 34.56 -7.75 16.11
CA SER A 99 35.64 -8.72 16.35
C SER A 99 36.37 -8.54 17.69
N SER A 100 36.26 -7.38 18.33
CA SER A 100 36.83 -7.12 19.66
C SER A 100 35.91 -7.47 20.83
N LEU A 101 34.65 -7.85 20.58
CA LEU A 101 33.68 -8.26 21.60
C LEU A 101 33.70 -9.80 21.74
N SER A 102 34.52 -10.33 22.64
CA SER A 102 34.50 -11.77 22.99
C SER A 102 33.20 -12.09 23.74
N THR A 103 32.40 -13.01 23.19
CA THR A 103 31.19 -13.53 23.85
C THR A 103 31.46 -14.82 24.64
N GLU A 104 32.64 -15.44 24.45
CA GLU A 104 32.97 -16.76 25.00
C GLU A 104 33.27 -16.72 26.51
N ASP A 105 33.80 -15.59 27.00
CA ASP A 105 34.23 -15.41 28.40
C ASP A 105 33.12 -14.85 29.32
N ILE A 106 31.99 -14.42 28.75
CA ILE A 106 30.91 -13.76 29.51
C ILE A 106 29.99 -14.83 30.09
N GLN A 107 30.01 -15.00 31.41
CA GLN A 107 29.13 -15.92 32.14
C GLN A 107 27.85 -15.26 32.66
N ASP A 108 27.82 -13.92 32.81
CA ASP A 108 26.62 -13.21 33.25
C ASP A 108 25.62 -13.03 32.10
N SER A 109 24.44 -13.62 32.29
CA SER A 109 23.36 -13.68 31.31
C SER A 109 22.76 -12.30 30.99
N ARG A 110 22.88 -11.34 31.91
CA ARG A 110 22.50 -9.92 31.69
C ARG A 110 23.51 -9.19 30.82
N THR A 111 24.81 -9.32 31.10
CA THR A 111 25.87 -8.71 30.28
C THR A 111 25.82 -9.19 28.83
N ILE A 112 25.56 -10.48 28.60
CA ILE A 112 25.36 -11.04 27.25
C ILE A 112 24.23 -10.30 26.51
N SER A 113 23.16 -9.92 27.21
CA SER A 113 22.01 -9.25 26.59
C SER A 113 22.36 -7.85 26.08
N TYR A 114 23.17 -7.10 26.81
CA TYR A 114 23.65 -5.78 26.39
C TYR A 114 24.69 -5.86 25.26
N VAL A 115 25.58 -6.87 25.30
CA VAL A 115 26.55 -7.15 24.23
C VAL A 115 25.83 -7.58 22.95
N ALA A 116 24.84 -8.47 23.06
CA ALA A 116 24.02 -8.90 21.93
C ALA A 116 23.32 -7.72 21.23
N ALA A 117 22.82 -6.74 21.99
CA ALA A 117 22.21 -5.55 21.40
C ALA A 117 23.19 -4.72 20.55
N VAL A 118 24.47 -4.66 20.93
CA VAL A 118 25.53 -4.00 20.14
C VAL A 118 25.86 -4.83 18.90
N ILE A 119 26.11 -6.14 19.06
CA ILE A 119 26.44 -7.05 17.95
C ILE A 119 25.32 -7.02 16.89
N LEU A 120 24.05 -7.14 17.30
CA LEU A 120 22.91 -7.15 16.38
C LEU A 120 22.69 -5.82 15.65
N ALA A 121 23.09 -4.68 16.24
CA ALA A 121 23.00 -3.37 15.60
C ALA A 121 24.15 -3.13 14.60
N GLN A 122 25.31 -3.73 14.86
CA GLN A 122 26.55 -3.51 14.13
C GLN A 122 26.87 -4.59 13.08
N ALA A 123 26.18 -5.74 13.11
CA ALA A 123 26.48 -6.88 12.24
C ALA A 123 26.35 -6.52 10.75
N GLY A 124 27.45 -6.70 10.02
CA GLY A 124 27.51 -6.48 8.57
C GLY A 124 27.46 -7.78 7.77
N HIS A 125 27.99 -8.88 8.33
CA HIS A 125 28.06 -10.17 7.66
C HIS A 125 27.43 -11.30 8.50
N LYS A 126 26.96 -12.35 7.82
CA LYS A 126 26.33 -13.52 8.45
C LYS A 126 27.22 -14.19 9.51
N ASN A 127 28.53 -14.23 9.29
CA ASN A 127 29.50 -14.92 10.15
C ASN A 127 29.68 -14.22 11.51
N ASP A 128 29.40 -12.93 11.59
CA ASP A 128 29.58 -12.11 12.81
C ASP A 128 28.64 -12.55 13.95
N LEU A 129 27.53 -13.23 13.63
CA LEU A 129 26.54 -13.69 14.59
C LEU A 129 26.79 -15.11 15.11
N SER A 130 27.71 -15.87 14.50
CA SER A 130 27.96 -17.26 14.88
C SER A 130 28.45 -17.42 16.32
N PRO A 131 29.37 -16.59 16.87
CA PRO A 131 29.83 -16.76 18.26
C PRO A 131 28.71 -16.47 19.27
N LEU A 132 27.94 -15.41 19.00
CA LEU A 132 26.79 -15.04 19.82
C LEU A 132 25.73 -16.16 19.82
N SER A 133 25.42 -16.73 18.65
CA SER A 133 24.46 -17.82 18.52
C SER A 133 24.90 -19.06 19.30
N ASN A 134 26.17 -19.45 19.16
CA ASN A 134 26.74 -20.60 19.87
C ASN A 134 26.70 -20.40 21.39
N GLN A 135 27.03 -19.21 21.88
CA GLN A 135 26.98 -18.92 23.32
C GLN A 135 25.54 -18.95 23.87
N LEU A 136 24.57 -18.40 23.14
CA LEU A 136 23.16 -18.47 23.51
C LEU A 136 22.66 -19.91 23.56
N LEU A 137 23.00 -20.72 22.56
CA LEU A 137 22.58 -22.13 22.51
C LEU A 137 23.24 -22.97 23.60
N LYS A 138 24.53 -22.75 23.88
CA LYS A 138 25.24 -23.38 25.00
C LYS A 138 24.56 -23.09 26.34
N SER A 139 24.03 -21.88 26.52
CA SER A 139 23.24 -21.53 27.72
C SER A 139 21.92 -22.32 27.84
N LEU A 140 21.36 -22.79 26.71
CA LEU A 140 20.16 -23.62 26.68
C LEU A 140 20.44 -25.11 26.92
N GLU A 141 21.64 -25.60 26.58
CA GLU A 141 22.05 -26.99 26.76
C GLU A 141 22.34 -27.36 28.22
N CYS A 142 22.85 -26.40 29.00
CA CYS A 142 23.20 -26.61 30.40
C CYS A 142 21.99 -27.09 31.22
N ARG A 143 22.12 -28.23 31.92
CA ARG A 143 21.20 -28.71 32.96
C ARG A 143 21.27 -27.85 34.24
N GLN A 144 21.36 -26.54 34.08
CA GLN A 144 21.38 -25.59 35.19
C GLN A 144 19.93 -25.29 35.61
N PRO A 145 19.69 -24.93 36.89
CA PRO A 145 18.36 -24.50 37.32
C PRO A 145 17.90 -23.31 36.46
N GLU A 146 16.64 -23.32 36.04
CA GLU A 146 16.03 -22.32 35.13
C GLU A 146 16.24 -20.86 35.58
N SER A 147 16.58 -20.64 36.84
CA SER A 147 16.99 -19.35 37.42
C SER A 147 18.25 -18.72 36.81
N GLN A 148 19.00 -19.42 35.93
CA GLN A 148 20.24 -18.92 35.31
C GLN A 148 20.13 -18.61 33.81
N ILE A 149 19.02 -18.99 33.15
CA ILE A 149 18.77 -18.65 31.74
C ILE A 149 18.35 -17.18 31.65
N SER A 150 19.00 -16.37 30.79
CA SER A 150 18.55 -14.98 30.59
C SER A 150 17.19 -14.96 29.89
N ARG A 151 16.26 -14.18 30.45
CA ARG A 151 14.96 -13.86 29.85
C ARG A 151 15.06 -13.34 28.42
N HIS A 152 16.22 -12.79 28.04
CA HIS A 152 16.43 -12.19 26.73
C HIS A 152 16.95 -13.18 25.67
N VAL A 153 17.27 -14.43 26.03
CA VAL A 153 17.83 -15.42 25.09
C VAL A 153 16.91 -15.61 23.86
N LEU A 154 15.62 -15.88 24.07
CA LEU A 154 14.66 -16.06 22.97
C LEU A 154 14.43 -14.78 22.15
N PRO A 155 14.19 -13.60 22.74
CA PRO A 155 14.15 -12.35 21.98
C PRO A 155 15.38 -12.07 21.13
N ILE A 156 16.59 -12.33 21.66
CA ILE A 156 17.84 -12.16 20.93
C ILE A 156 17.93 -13.17 19.79
N LEU A 157 17.64 -14.45 20.06
CA LEU A 157 17.62 -15.51 19.04
C LEU A 157 16.62 -15.20 17.92
N SER A 158 15.41 -14.73 18.27
CA SER A 158 14.42 -14.25 17.30
C SER A 158 14.97 -13.14 16.42
N LYS A 159 15.77 -12.20 16.96
CA LYS A 159 16.39 -11.16 16.14
C LYS A 159 17.51 -11.71 15.25
N VAL A 160 18.32 -12.65 15.75
CA VAL A 160 19.37 -13.34 14.98
C VAL A 160 18.79 -14.04 13.75
N ILE A 161 17.75 -14.86 13.91
CA ILE A 161 17.16 -15.62 12.79
C ILE A 161 16.48 -14.70 11.75
N SER A 162 16.06 -13.50 12.17
CA SER A 162 15.55 -12.45 11.27
C SER A 162 16.61 -11.92 10.31
N PHE A 163 17.87 -11.94 10.74
CA PHE A 163 18.99 -11.41 9.99
C PHE A 163 19.73 -12.52 9.22
N SER A 164 19.91 -13.68 9.85
CA SER A 164 20.58 -14.83 9.26
C SER A 164 19.91 -16.14 9.68
N PRO A 165 18.88 -16.61 8.96
CA PRO A 165 18.19 -17.86 9.30
C PRO A 165 19.10 -19.08 9.15
N GLU A 166 20.06 -19.05 8.24
CA GLU A 166 21.05 -20.11 7.99
C GLU A 166 22.13 -20.24 9.08
N SER A 167 22.13 -19.36 10.10
CA SER A 167 23.16 -19.35 11.16
C SER A 167 23.08 -20.54 12.12
N LEU A 168 21.94 -21.25 12.16
CA LEU A 168 21.69 -22.35 13.07
C LEU A 168 21.83 -23.69 12.34
N THR A 169 22.55 -24.64 12.94
CA THR A 169 22.62 -26.02 12.45
C THR A 169 21.33 -26.77 12.77
N GLU A 170 21.11 -27.93 12.12
CA GLU A 170 19.94 -28.77 12.40
C GLU A 170 19.88 -29.22 13.88
N ASP A 171 21.02 -29.51 14.49
CA ASP A 171 21.11 -29.84 15.91
C ASP A 171 20.70 -28.67 16.82
N HIS A 172 21.12 -27.45 16.46
CA HIS A 172 20.71 -26.23 17.17
C HIS A 172 19.20 -26.01 17.05
N ILE A 173 18.62 -26.21 15.86
CA ILE A 173 17.18 -26.11 15.63
C ILE A 173 16.43 -27.15 16.48
N ASN A 174 16.91 -28.40 16.49
CA ASN A 174 16.30 -29.48 17.28
C ASN A 174 16.40 -29.25 18.79
N LEU A 175 17.50 -28.67 19.27
CA LEU A 175 17.63 -28.23 20.66
C LEU A 175 16.56 -27.19 21.03
N VAL A 176 16.44 -26.12 20.22
CA VAL A 176 15.47 -25.04 20.48
C VAL A 176 14.04 -25.57 20.37
N ASN A 177 13.73 -26.43 19.41
CA ASN A 177 12.41 -27.08 19.29
C ASN A 177 12.01 -27.81 20.59
N ARG A 178 12.93 -28.59 21.17
CA ARG A 178 12.68 -29.29 22.45
C ARG A 178 12.39 -28.31 23.58
N LYS A 179 13.19 -27.24 23.68
CA LYS A 179 12.99 -26.21 24.72
C LYS A 179 11.69 -25.44 24.57
N LEU A 180 11.32 -25.07 23.34
CA LEU A 180 10.04 -24.42 23.05
C LEU A 180 8.87 -25.32 23.45
N VAL A 181 8.93 -26.61 23.12
CA VAL A 181 7.94 -27.60 23.58
C VAL A 181 7.83 -27.63 25.09
N ASP A 182 8.98 -27.67 25.78
CA ASP A 182 9.00 -27.75 27.24
C ASP A 182 8.37 -26.51 27.88
N TRP A 183 8.72 -25.32 27.41
CA TRP A 183 8.16 -24.07 27.93
C TRP A 183 6.67 -23.91 27.60
N LEU A 184 6.23 -24.25 26.38
CA LEU A 184 4.82 -24.14 26.00
C LEU A 184 3.92 -25.08 26.82
N ARG A 185 4.40 -26.26 27.19
CA ARG A 185 3.56 -27.29 27.84
C ARG A 185 3.74 -27.42 29.35
N TYR A 186 4.94 -27.20 29.87
CA TYR A 186 5.30 -27.56 31.25
C TYR A 186 5.69 -26.38 32.14
N ALA A 187 5.45 -25.14 31.70
CA ALA A 187 5.59 -23.97 32.56
C ALA A 187 4.66 -24.05 33.78
N SER A 188 5.16 -23.57 34.92
CA SER A 188 4.54 -23.58 36.24
C SER A 188 3.19 -22.87 36.23
N VAL A 189 2.23 -23.43 36.97
CA VAL A 189 0.88 -22.85 37.18
C VAL A 189 0.80 -22.10 38.53
N GLN A 190 1.90 -22.07 39.29
CA GLN A 190 2.00 -21.36 40.57
C GLN A 190 2.67 -20.00 40.38
N GLN A 191 2.21 -18.99 41.11
CA GLN A 191 2.81 -17.65 41.08
C GLN A 191 4.24 -17.67 41.63
N GLY A 192 5.09 -16.79 41.10
CA GLY A 192 6.40 -16.53 41.68
C GLY A 192 6.29 -15.93 43.09
N VAL A 193 7.34 -16.06 43.90
CA VAL A 193 7.38 -15.45 45.23
C VAL A 193 7.47 -13.92 45.09
N SER A 194 6.48 -13.20 45.63
CA SER A 194 6.49 -11.73 45.62
C SER A 194 7.66 -11.17 46.42
N MET A 195 8.48 -10.34 45.79
CA MET A 195 9.59 -9.60 46.44
C MET A 195 9.11 -8.47 47.36
N SER A 196 7.81 -8.19 47.41
CA SER A 196 7.23 -7.02 48.09
C SER A 196 6.56 -7.32 49.44
N ALA A 197 6.67 -8.53 49.98
CA ALA A 197 6.09 -8.88 51.28
C ALA A 197 7.06 -8.57 52.45
N GLY A 198 7.46 -7.30 52.59
CA GLY A 198 8.23 -6.79 53.73
C GLY A 198 7.36 -6.35 54.92
N GLY A 199 6.29 -7.09 55.24
CA GLY A 199 5.40 -6.80 56.36
C GLY A 199 5.72 -7.65 57.58
N PHE A 200 6.01 -6.99 58.72
CA PHE A 200 6.43 -7.57 60.01
C PHE A 200 5.44 -8.58 60.66
N PHE A 201 4.28 -8.84 60.05
CA PHE A 201 3.25 -9.79 60.51
C PHE A 201 2.78 -10.71 59.38
N THR A 202 3.60 -11.69 58.99
CA THR A 202 3.16 -12.79 58.10
C THR A 202 3.48 -14.13 58.75
N GLY A 203 2.44 -14.84 59.20
CA GLY A 203 2.57 -16.17 59.82
C GLY A 203 3.00 -17.26 58.82
N PRO A 204 3.51 -18.41 59.30
CA PRO A 204 4.16 -19.44 58.47
C PRO A 204 3.25 -20.14 57.44
N ARG A 205 1.93 -19.88 57.44
CA ARG A 205 0.97 -20.38 56.45
C ARG A 205 0.81 -19.50 55.20
N SER A 206 1.47 -18.32 55.16
CA SER A 206 1.38 -17.36 54.05
C SER A 206 2.46 -17.54 52.96
N ARG A 207 3.27 -18.60 53.03
CA ARG A 207 4.40 -18.85 52.11
C ARG A 207 4.11 -19.80 50.94
N GLN A 208 2.89 -20.33 50.82
CA GLN A 208 2.56 -21.13 49.64
C GLN A 208 2.29 -20.19 48.46
N PRO A 209 2.99 -20.36 47.32
CA PRO A 209 2.74 -19.54 46.14
C PRO A 209 1.30 -19.71 45.70
N ALA A 210 0.59 -18.59 45.57
CA ALA A 210 -0.80 -18.58 45.13
C ALA A 210 -0.90 -19.20 43.72
N PRO A 211 -2.00 -19.90 43.39
CA PRO A 211 -2.20 -20.35 42.02
C PRO A 211 -2.38 -19.14 41.09
N LEU A 212 -2.01 -19.31 39.83
CA LEU A 212 -2.37 -18.34 38.80
C LEU A 212 -3.88 -18.34 38.55
N THR A 213 -4.38 -17.22 38.05
CA THR A 213 -5.78 -17.09 37.66
C THR A 213 -5.91 -16.99 36.14
N GLU A 214 -7.05 -17.37 35.61
CA GLU A 214 -7.51 -17.01 34.27
C GLU A 214 -7.87 -15.50 34.24
N VAL A 215 -8.12 -14.97 33.04
CA VAL A 215 -8.49 -13.56 32.82
C VAL A 215 -9.77 -13.10 33.54
N ASP A 216 -10.66 -14.04 33.90
CA ASP A 216 -11.91 -13.81 34.64
C ASP A 216 -11.73 -13.93 36.17
N GLY A 217 -10.51 -14.24 36.64
CA GLY A 217 -10.19 -14.45 38.04
C GLY A 217 -10.41 -15.87 38.56
N ALA A 218 -10.90 -16.81 37.72
CA ALA A 218 -10.95 -18.22 38.09
C ALA A 218 -9.54 -18.81 38.23
N VAL A 219 -9.37 -19.87 39.01
CA VAL A 219 -8.06 -20.54 39.12
C VAL A 219 -7.71 -21.23 37.79
N ALA A 220 -6.48 -21.04 37.31
CA ALA A 220 -6.00 -21.70 36.08
C ALA A 220 -5.87 -23.22 36.33
N GLY A 221 -6.52 -24.02 35.48
CA GLY A 221 -6.71 -25.46 35.73
C GLY A 221 -5.86 -26.42 34.89
N ASP A 222 -5.39 -26.00 33.71
CA ASP A 222 -4.60 -26.84 32.79
C ASP A 222 -3.10 -26.52 32.90
N PHE A 223 -2.51 -25.96 31.84
CA PHE A 223 -1.12 -25.52 31.78
C PHE A 223 -1.06 -24.00 31.58
N PHE A 224 0.09 -23.43 31.89
CA PHE A 224 0.31 -21.98 31.80
C PHE A 224 0.27 -21.48 30.35
N THR A 225 -0.43 -20.36 30.14
CA THR A 225 -0.42 -19.61 28.88
C THR A 225 -0.17 -18.14 29.13
N VAL A 226 0.07 -17.38 28.05
CA VAL A 226 0.18 -15.91 28.08
C VAL A 226 -1.08 -15.19 28.60
N LEU A 227 -2.23 -15.87 28.65
CA LEU A 227 -3.49 -15.33 29.19
C LEU A 227 -3.69 -15.64 30.68
N CYS A 228 -2.79 -16.38 31.31
CA CYS A 228 -2.80 -16.55 32.76
C CYS A 228 -2.33 -15.28 33.46
N VAL A 229 -3.06 -14.86 34.49
CA VAL A 229 -2.84 -13.64 35.26
C VAL A 229 -2.21 -13.98 36.61
N GLY A 230 -1.09 -13.32 36.91
CA GLY A 230 -0.39 -13.41 38.19
C GLY A 230 0.19 -12.07 38.64
N GLN A 231 0.54 -11.94 39.93
CA GLN A 231 1.23 -10.75 40.44
C GLN A 231 2.74 -10.77 40.11
N SER A 232 3.33 -11.96 40.07
CA SER A 232 4.73 -12.18 39.73
C SER A 232 4.87 -13.49 38.97
N TYR A 233 5.63 -13.44 37.87
CA TYR A 233 5.89 -14.60 37.01
C TYR A 233 7.27 -15.21 37.29
N THR A 234 7.35 -16.54 37.25
CA THR A 234 8.59 -17.32 37.32
C THR A 234 9.35 -17.27 35.98
N GLU A 235 10.62 -17.70 35.97
CA GLU A 235 11.45 -17.64 34.74
C GLU A 235 10.87 -18.48 33.59
N ASP A 236 10.42 -19.70 33.88
CA ASP A 236 9.76 -20.59 32.92
C ASP A 236 8.45 -20.00 32.37
N GLN A 237 7.69 -19.25 33.17
CA GLN A 237 6.51 -18.50 32.71
C GLN A 237 6.89 -17.36 31.74
N TRP A 238 7.98 -16.63 32.01
CA TRP A 238 8.52 -15.65 31.06
C TRP A 238 8.97 -16.33 29.76
N MET A 239 9.67 -17.46 29.85
CA MET A 239 10.10 -18.22 28.68
C MET A 239 8.93 -18.77 27.86
N ASN A 240 7.82 -19.16 28.49
CA ASN A 240 6.58 -19.53 27.80
C ASN A 240 6.01 -18.35 27.00
N MET A 241 5.91 -17.15 27.60
CA MET A 241 5.44 -15.95 26.89
C MET A 241 6.33 -15.60 25.70
N TYR A 242 7.66 -15.67 25.87
CA TYR A 242 8.60 -15.45 24.77
C TYR A 242 8.54 -16.53 23.70
N ALA A 243 8.34 -17.80 24.10
CA ALA A 243 8.19 -18.91 23.17
C ALA A 243 6.96 -18.70 22.28
N PHE A 244 5.80 -18.36 22.86
CA PHE A 244 4.61 -18.03 22.08
C PHE A 244 4.82 -16.80 21.17
N SER A 245 5.45 -15.74 21.68
CA SER A 245 5.76 -14.56 20.86
C SER A 245 6.73 -14.83 19.70
N MET A 246 7.51 -15.91 19.77
CA MET A 246 8.51 -16.27 18.76
C MET A 246 8.03 -17.39 17.82
N ILE A 247 7.04 -18.18 18.22
CA ILE A 247 6.72 -19.47 17.59
C ILE A 247 6.35 -19.34 16.12
N ARG A 248 5.51 -18.37 15.75
CA ARG A 248 5.12 -18.11 14.37
C ARG A 248 6.33 -17.92 13.46
N LYS A 249 7.25 -17.06 13.88
CA LYS A 249 8.46 -16.76 13.11
C LYS A 249 9.36 -17.97 13.03
N TRP A 250 9.48 -18.71 14.12
CA TRP A 250 10.29 -19.92 14.19
C TRP A 250 9.78 -20.99 13.22
N LEU A 251 8.47 -21.26 13.21
CA LEU A 251 7.83 -22.20 12.29
C LEU A 251 8.04 -21.79 10.83
N LEU A 252 7.78 -20.52 10.48
CA LEU A 252 8.00 -20.01 9.11
C LEU A 252 9.46 -20.15 8.64
N THR A 253 10.43 -20.08 9.56
CA THR A 253 11.86 -20.09 9.22
C THR A 253 12.41 -21.52 9.04
N TYR A 254 12.00 -22.47 9.88
CA TYR A 254 12.67 -23.78 9.99
C TYR A 254 11.77 -25.00 9.75
N ASP A 255 10.49 -24.75 9.52
CA ASP A 255 9.47 -25.81 9.38
C ASP A 255 9.03 -26.04 7.93
N THR A 256 9.49 -25.23 6.97
CA THR A 256 9.25 -25.40 5.53
C THR A 256 10.13 -26.51 4.95
N GLU A 257 9.55 -27.67 4.65
CA GLU A 257 10.23 -28.74 3.89
C GLU A 257 10.24 -28.41 2.38
N GLY A 258 11.31 -27.82 1.88
CA GLY A 258 11.87 -28.15 0.54
C GLY A 258 11.18 -27.60 -0.72
N THR A 259 11.77 -26.54 -1.29
CA THR A 259 11.87 -26.34 -2.76
C THR A 259 12.89 -27.28 -3.43
N GLY A 260 13.14 -28.47 -2.87
CA GLY A 260 14.09 -29.42 -3.43
C GLY A 260 13.86 -30.84 -2.93
N ASN A 261 13.61 -31.75 -3.87
CA ASN A 261 13.61 -33.21 -3.79
C ASN A 261 12.25 -33.89 -3.52
N ALA A 262 11.51 -34.11 -4.61
CA ALA A 262 10.27 -34.86 -4.69
C ALA A 262 10.39 -36.39 -4.41
N ASP A 263 11.59 -36.92 -4.23
CA ASP A 263 11.81 -38.38 -4.19
C ASP A 263 11.65 -39.01 -2.79
N SER A 264 11.64 -38.21 -1.71
CA SER A 264 11.49 -38.72 -0.33
C SER A 264 10.02 -38.97 0.08
N ALA A 265 9.06 -38.35 -0.64
CA ALA A 265 7.63 -38.45 -0.34
C ALA A 265 7.02 -39.82 -0.71
N GLN A 266 7.60 -40.54 -1.68
CA GLN A 266 7.12 -41.87 -2.07
C GLN A 266 7.53 -42.95 -1.07
N LEU A 267 8.68 -42.82 -0.40
CA LEU A 267 9.13 -43.81 0.60
C LEU A 267 8.36 -43.70 1.93
N LYS A 268 7.98 -42.48 2.35
CA LYS A 268 7.19 -42.28 3.59
C LYS A 268 5.73 -42.74 3.47
N ARG A 269 5.11 -42.61 2.27
CA ARG A 269 3.74 -43.09 2.02
C ARG A 269 3.59 -44.61 2.15
N ALA A 270 4.63 -45.38 1.80
CA ALA A 270 4.60 -46.83 1.91
C ALA A 270 4.66 -47.34 3.36
N GLN A 271 5.31 -46.60 4.27
CA GLN A 271 5.40 -46.97 5.69
C GLN A 271 4.12 -46.63 6.47
N PHE A 272 3.40 -45.58 6.09
CA PHE A 272 2.15 -45.20 6.75
C PHE A 272 0.96 -46.14 6.43
N MET A 273 0.95 -46.78 5.26
CA MET A 273 -0.12 -47.72 4.90
C MET A 273 -0.02 -49.08 5.61
N HIS A 274 1.13 -49.43 6.20
CA HIS A 274 1.29 -50.71 6.88
C HIS A 274 0.79 -50.70 8.34
N SER A 275 0.76 -49.53 9.00
CA SER A 275 0.33 -49.41 10.40
C SER A 275 -1.19 -49.28 10.60
N GLN A 276 -1.96 -48.96 9.56
CA GLN A 276 -3.42 -48.83 9.65
C GLN A 276 -4.19 -50.17 9.46
N SER A 277 -3.50 -51.28 9.18
CA SER A 277 -4.15 -52.58 8.89
C SER A 277 -4.40 -53.46 10.12
N GLN A 278 -4.01 -53.02 11.31
CA GLN A 278 -4.28 -53.71 12.58
C GLN A 278 -4.78 -52.70 13.60
N ASP A 279 -6.10 -52.47 13.64
CA ASP A 279 -6.84 -52.42 14.91
C ASP A 279 -8.34 -52.42 14.62
N ASP A 280 -8.94 -53.56 14.93
CA ASP A 280 -10.35 -53.90 14.70
C ASP A 280 -11.19 -53.40 15.89
N ARG A 281 -12.24 -52.63 15.55
CA ARG A 281 -13.55 -52.48 16.24
C ARG A 281 -13.60 -52.48 17.79
N SER A 282 -13.94 -51.30 18.33
CA SER A 282 -15.02 -51.20 19.35
C SER A 282 -15.53 -49.77 19.48
N GLU A 283 -16.82 -49.57 19.18
CA GLU A 283 -17.60 -48.35 19.44
C GLU A 283 -17.80 -48.17 20.96
N VAL A 284 -17.43 -47.02 21.52
CA VAL A 284 -18.00 -46.52 22.79
C VAL A 284 -18.17 -45.01 22.71
N ASP A 285 -19.40 -44.59 22.98
CA ASP A 285 -19.97 -43.26 22.92
C ASP A 285 -19.56 -42.38 24.12
N GLY A 286 -19.44 -41.06 23.88
CA GLY A 286 -19.59 -39.97 24.87
C GLY A 286 -18.57 -39.79 26.01
N SER A 287 -17.46 -39.05 25.77
CA SER A 287 -16.93 -38.00 26.68
C SER A 287 -15.60 -37.42 26.14
N VAL A 288 -15.61 -36.13 25.78
CA VAL A 288 -14.47 -35.40 25.15
C VAL A 288 -13.37 -35.01 26.15
N MET A 289 -13.58 -35.14 27.46
CA MET A 289 -12.63 -34.67 28.49
C MET A 289 -11.48 -35.64 28.83
N SER A 290 -11.48 -36.87 28.32
CA SER A 290 -10.49 -37.90 28.71
C SER A 290 -9.39 -38.20 27.67
N MET A 291 -9.32 -37.46 26.54
CA MET A 291 -8.32 -37.72 25.49
C MET A 291 -6.98 -37.00 25.68
N VAL A 292 -6.89 -35.99 26.56
CA VAL A 292 -5.67 -35.18 26.74
C VAL A 292 -4.52 -35.94 27.43
N SER A 293 -4.84 -37.00 28.17
CA SER A 293 -3.85 -37.81 28.88
C SER A 293 -3.34 -39.03 28.10
N ALA A 294 -4.07 -39.45 27.05
CA ALA A 294 -3.72 -40.64 26.27
C ALA A 294 -2.83 -40.35 25.05
N THR A 295 -2.87 -39.12 24.50
CA THR A 295 -2.01 -38.69 23.37
C THR A 295 -0.63 -38.18 23.81
N SER A 296 -0.47 -37.83 25.08
CA SER A 296 0.76 -37.21 25.61
C SER A 296 1.92 -38.19 25.78
N SER A 297 1.67 -39.51 25.76
CA SER A 297 2.69 -40.56 25.73
C SER A 297 3.16 -40.88 24.29
N SER A 298 2.28 -40.85 23.28
CA SER A 298 2.70 -41.09 21.87
C SER A 298 3.43 -39.89 21.26
N SER A 299 3.07 -38.66 21.64
CA SER A 299 3.70 -37.43 21.13
C SER A 299 5.17 -37.30 21.53
N ARG A 300 5.64 -38.03 22.56
CA ARG A 300 7.05 -38.03 22.98
C ARG A 300 7.96 -38.76 21.98
N LEU A 301 7.39 -39.60 21.12
CA LEU A 301 8.10 -40.37 20.10
C LEU A 301 8.28 -39.59 18.79
N LEU A 302 7.58 -38.46 18.62
CA LEU A 302 7.68 -37.62 17.43
C LEU A 302 9.05 -36.92 17.37
N PRO A 303 9.60 -36.71 16.16
CA PRO A 303 10.72 -35.80 15.93
C PRO A 303 10.48 -34.42 16.58
N PRO A 304 11.53 -33.71 17.03
CA PRO A 304 11.39 -32.43 17.71
C PRO A 304 10.55 -31.39 16.98
N LYS A 305 10.62 -31.36 15.63
CA LYS A 305 9.83 -30.47 14.77
C LYS A 305 8.33 -30.80 14.82
N GLU A 306 7.96 -32.05 14.53
CA GLU A 306 6.57 -32.52 14.57
C GLU A 306 5.97 -32.37 15.98
N ARG A 307 6.75 -32.65 17.02
CA ARG A 307 6.35 -32.44 18.41
C ARG A 307 6.09 -30.97 18.73
N LEU A 308 6.89 -30.05 18.16
CA LEU A 308 6.65 -28.61 18.31
C LEU A 308 5.35 -28.19 17.65
N ARG A 309 5.03 -28.68 16.44
CA ARG A 309 3.74 -28.42 15.77
C ARG A 309 2.57 -28.87 16.64
N GLU A 310 2.59 -30.11 17.14
CA GLU A 310 1.53 -30.65 18.00
C GLU A 310 1.32 -29.80 19.27
N LYS A 311 2.41 -29.41 19.95
CA LYS A 311 2.31 -28.63 21.19
C LYS A 311 2.01 -27.15 20.98
N ALA A 312 2.47 -26.56 19.89
CA ALA A 312 2.05 -25.22 19.47
C ALA A 312 0.55 -25.20 19.11
N PHE A 313 0.07 -26.24 18.42
CA PHE A 313 -1.35 -26.41 18.11
C PHE A 313 -2.22 -26.50 19.37
N GLU A 314 -1.87 -27.37 20.33
CA GLU A 314 -2.55 -27.49 21.63
C GLU A 314 -2.54 -26.15 22.40
N TYR A 315 -1.43 -25.43 22.37
CA TYR A 315 -1.30 -24.13 23.03
C TYR A 315 -2.23 -23.08 22.41
N CYS A 316 -2.29 -23.01 21.08
CA CYS A 316 -3.18 -22.10 20.36
C CYS A 316 -4.65 -22.46 20.59
N HIS A 317 -4.99 -23.75 20.60
CA HIS A 317 -6.34 -24.22 20.94
C HIS A 317 -6.75 -23.76 22.34
N ARG A 318 -5.84 -23.89 23.33
CA ARG A 318 -6.07 -23.43 24.70
C ARG A 318 -6.27 -21.92 24.79
N ILE A 319 -5.51 -21.12 24.04
CA ILE A 319 -5.71 -19.66 23.98
C ILE A 319 -7.13 -19.33 23.47
N ILE A 320 -7.57 -20.03 22.43
CA ILE A 320 -8.92 -19.82 21.86
C ILE A 320 -9.99 -20.15 22.93
N GLU A 321 -9.87 -21.26 23.65
CA GLU A 321 -10.78 -21.59 24.76
C GLU A 321 -10.75 -20.54 25.88
N GLN A 322 -9.56 -20.09 26.31
CA GLN A 322 -9.45 -19.07 27.37
C GLN A 322 -10.10 -17.75 26.98
N SER A 323 -10.14 -17.44 25.68
CA SER A 323 -10.79 -16.24 25.18
C SER A 323 -12.34 -16.29 25.24
N ASP A 324 -12.94 -17.44 25.59
CA ASP A 324 -14.38 -17.52 25.90
C ASP A 324 -14.71 -16.79 27.21
N ARG A 325 -13.71 -16.59 28.07
CA ARG A 325 -13.85 -15.92 29.36
C ARG A 325 -13.74 -14.41 29.19
N LYS A 326 -14.67 -13.68 29.81
CA LYS A 326 -14.66 -12.22 29.83
C LYS A 326 -13.58 -11.72 30.80
N ALA A 327 -12.57 -11.03 30.27
CA ALA A 327 -11.51 -10.46 31.08
C ALA A 327 -12.01 -9.37 32.05
N LEU A 328 -11.42 -9.33 33.26
CA LEU A 328 -11.75 -8.34 34.29
C LEU A 328 -11.18 -6.95 33.99
N LYS A 329 -10.01 -6.87 33.33
CA LYS A 329 -9.34 -5.61 33.00
C LYS A 329 -9.36 -5.37 31.49
N LYS A 330 -9.49 -4.10 31.09
CA LYS A 330 -9.43 -3.69 29.68
C LYS A 330 -8.12 -4.08 28.99
N ALA A 331 -6.99 -3.97 29.70
CA ALA A 331 -5.68 -4.36 29.16
C ALA A 331 -5.63 -5.86 28.81
N ASP A 332 -6.25 -6.70 29.65
CA ASP A 332 -6.31 -8.14 29.43
C ASP A 332 -7.25 -8.47 28.26
N THR A 333 -8.34 -7.71 28.05
CA THR A 333 -9.19 -7.83 26.84
C THR A 333 -8.42 -7.54 25.55
N GLU A 334 -7.61 -6.48 25.52
CA GLU A 334 -6.80 -6.16 24.34
C GLU A 334 -5.69 -7.20 24.12
N LEU A 335 -5.10 -7.75 25.19
CA LEU A 335 -4.16 -8.87 25.10
C LEU A 335 -4.83 -10.13 24.55
N GLN A 336 -6.05 -10.47 25.00
CA GLN A 336 -6.83 -11.59 24.47
C GLN A 336 -7.02 -11.46 22.95
N LYS A 337 -7.41 -10.28 22.45
CA LYS A 337 -7.56 -10.03 21.01
C LYS A 337 -6.25 -10.24 20.24
N ALA A 338 -5.13 -9.75 20.76
CA ALA A 338 -3.82 -9.96 20.15
C ALA A 338 -3.39 -11.43 20.14
N CYS A 339 -3.66 -12.16 21.23
CA CYS A 339 -3.37 -13.59 21.33
C CYS A 339 -4.23 -14.41 20.36
N LEU A 340 -5.49 -14.04 20.13
CA LEU A 340 -6.35 -14.68 19.13
C LEU A 340 -5.80 -14.52 17.70
N VAL A 341 -5.34 -13.31 17.34
CA VAL A 341 -4.70 -13.06 16.05
C VAL A 341 -3.51 -14.00 15.84
N GLU A 342 -2.63 -14.07 16.84
CA GLU A 342 -1.42 -14.89 16.75
C GLU A 342 -1.75 -16.40 16.76
N ALA A 343 -2.66 -16.85 17.64
CA ALA A 343 -3.05 -18.26 17.75
C ALA A 343 -3.65 -18.80 16.45
N VAL A 344 -4.58 -18.07 15.83
CA VAL A 344 -5.18 -18.49 14.54
C VAL A 344 -4.13 -18.48 13.44
N THR A 345 -3.23 -17.50 13.43
CA THR A 345 -2.14 -17.44 12.43
C THR A 345 -1.16 -18.61 12.57
N VAL A 346 -0.81 -18.99 13.81
CA VAL A 346 0.04 -20.16 14.07
C VAL A 346 -0.67 -21.45 13.66
N MET A 347 -1.97 -21.58 13.94
CA MET A 347 -2.75 -22.74 13.48
C MET A 347 -2.83 -22.84 11.96
N ASP A 348 -2.97 -21.71 11.24
CA ASP A 348 -2.90 -21.66 9.77
C ASP A 348 -1.56 -22.16 9.24
N ILE A 349 -0.45 -21.70 9.82
CA ILE A 349 0.90 -22.17 9.44
C ILE A 349 1.04 -23.68 9.66
N ILE A 350 0.63 -24.18 10.83
CA ILE A 350 0.70 -25.61 11.13
C ILE A 350 -0.15 -26.42 10.15
N CYS A 351 -1.35 -25.96 9.80
CA CYS A 351 -2.23 -26.65 8.86
C CYS A 351 -1.72 -26.62 7.41
N LYS A 352 -0.96 -25.59 7.01
CA LYS A 352 -0.28 -25.53 5.71
C LYS A 352 0.86 -26.53 5.62
N GLU A 353 1.67 -26.65 6.68
CA GLU A 353 2.80 -27.58 6.72
C GLU A 353 2.35 -29.03 6.91
N ASP A 354 1.27 -29.26 7.67
CA ASP A 354 0.69 -30.58 7.88
C ASP A 354 -0.85 -30.54 7.78
N PRO A 355 -1.41 -30.93 6.62
CA PRO A 355 -2.85 -30.93 6.40
C PRO A 355 -3.66 -31.83 7.34
N SER A 356 -3.03 -32.77 8.06
CA SER A 356 -3.73 -33.63 9.03
C SER A 356 -4.34 -32.83 10.19
N PHE A 357 -3.81 -31.63 10.48
CA PHE A 357 -4.33 -30.74 11.49
C PHE A 357 -5.61 -30.00 11.06
N VAL A 358 -5.91 -29.90 9.75
CA VAL A 358 -7.05 -29.12 9.24
C VAL A 358 -8.36 -29.55 9.88
N TYR A 359 -8.65 -30.86 9.93
CA TYR A 359 -9.90 -31.39 10.49
C TYR A 359 -10.01 -31.19 12.02
N ARG A 360 -8.87 -31.06 12.72
CA ARG A 360 -8.82 -30.73 14.16
C ARG A 360 -8.99 -29.23 14.40
N ALA A 361 -8.40 -28.42 13.53
CA ALA A 361 -8.39 -26.95 13.63
C ALA A 361 -9.74 -26.33 13.26
N PHE A 362 -10.36 -26.82 12.18
CA PHE A 362 -11.51 -26.15 11.57
C PHE A 362 -12.72 -26.01 12.51
N PRO A 363 -13.13 -27.03 13.30
CA PRO A 363 -14.23 -26.88 14.24
C PRO A 363 -13.99 -25.78 15.27
N CYS A 364 -12.76 -25.68 15.78
CA CYS A 364 -12.33 -24.65 16.74
C CYS A 364 -12.38 -23.25 16.10
N VAL A 365 -11.78 -23.07 14.92
CA VAL A 365 -11.75 -21.78 14.21
C VAL A 365 -13.15 -21.34 13.76
N LYS A 366 -14.00 -22.28 13.33
CA LYS A 366 -15.40 -22.01 12.95
C LYS A 366 -16.24 -21.57 14.16
N ALA A 367 -16.11 -22.25 15.30
CA ALA A 367 -16.78 -21.85 16.53
C ALA A 367 -16.32 -20.47 17.00
N LEU A 368 -15.01 -20.19 16.90
CA LEU A 368 -14.45 -18.87 17.18
C LEU A 368 -15.05 -17.80 16.25
N TYR A 369 -15.10 -18.04 14.94
CA TYR A 369 -15.72 -17.11 13.99
C TYR A 369 -17.16 -16.76 14.39
N GLY A 370 -17.99 -17.78 14.65
CA GLY A 370 -19.39 -17.58 15.05
C GLY A 370 -19.56 -16.77 16.35
N ARG A 371 -18.55 -16.80 17.23
CA ARG A 371 -18.54 -15.99 18.46
C ARG A 371 -18.07 -14.55 18.22
N LEU A 372 -17.09 -14.35 17.34
CA LEU A 372 -16.49 -13.03 17.09
C LEU A 372 -17.25 -12.21 16.04
N SER A 373 -17.95 -12.84 15.10
CA SER A 373 -18.55 -12.17 13.94
C SER A 373 -19.61 -11.13 14.29
N GLY A 374 -20.19 -11.17 15.50
CA GLY A 374 -21.19 -10.19 15.94
C GLY A 374 -20.63 -8.87 16.47
N ASP A 375 -19.34 -8.81 16.82
CA ASP A 375 -18.73 -7.65 17.47
C ASP A 375 -17.55 -7.12 16.66
N LEU A 376 -17.73 -5.91 16.09
CA LEU A 376 -16.74 -5.22 15.28
C LEU A 376 -15.43 -4.91 16.03
N ALA A 377 -15.43 -4.91 17.37
CA ALA A 377 -14.21 -4.77 18.15
C ALA A 377 -13.21 -5.92 17.94
N PHE A 378 -13.63 -7.03 17.33
CA PHE A 378 -12.82 -8.18 16.97
C PHE A 378 -12.45 -8.24 15.48
N ALA A 379 -12.72 -7.21 14.67
CA ALA A 379 -12.45 -7.22 13.23
C ALA A 379 -11.01 -7.63 12.87
N ARG A 380 -10.01 -7.17 13.63
CA ARG A 380 -8.61 -7.57 13.44
C ARG A 380 -8.34 -9.05 13.73
N ALA A 381 -9.08 -9.67 14.67
CA ALA A 381 -9.00 -11.11 14.94
C ALA A 381 -9.75 -11.95 13.89
N VAL A 382 -10.74 -11.36 13.20
CA VAL A 382 -11.45 -12.01 12.08
C VAL A 382 -10.58 -12.08 10.81
N LEU A 383 -9.63 -11.16 10.60
CA LEU A 383 -8.71 -11.21 9.46
C LEU A 383 -7.90 -12.53 9.35
N PRO A 384 -7.18 -13.00 10.38
CA PRO A 384 -6.48 -14.28 10.32
C PRO A 384 -7.43 -15.47 10.24
N ILE A 385 -8.67 -15.36 10.75
CA ILE A 385 -9.72 -16.37 10.52
C ILE A 385 -10.07 -16.42 9.03
N ALA A 386 -10.26 -15.27 8.38
CA ALA A 386 -10.51 -15.22 6.95
C ALA A 386 -9.34 -15.80 6.14
N GLN A 387 -8.09 -15.53 6.54
CA GLN A 387 -6.90 -16.19 5.96
C GLN A 387 -6.95 -17.70 6.13
N PHE A 388 -7.30 -18.21 7.32
CA PHE A 388 -7.43 -19.64 7.58
C PHE A 388 -8.51 -20.28 6.68
N TYR A 389 -9.67 -19.65 6.55
CA TYR A 389 -10.73 -20.09 5.64
C TYR A 389 -10.25 -20.08 4.19
N LEU A 390 -9.54 -19.05 3.75
CA LEU A 390 -9.01 -18.95 2.39
C LEU A 390 -8.08 -20.13 2.04
N ASN A 391 -7.28 -20.60 3.00
CA ASN A 391 -6.30 -21.68 2.76
C ASN A 391 -6.88 -23.09 2.91
N HIS A 392 -7.93 -23.26 3.73
CA HIS A 392 -8.32 -24.59 4.21
C HIS A 392 -9.81 -24.94 4.05
N SER A 393 -10.66 -23.98 3.68
CA SER A 393 -12.12 -24.21 3.56
C SER A 393 -12.48 -25.30 2.56
N GLU A 394 -11.81 -25.32 1.40
CA GLU A 394 -11.99 -26.35 0.37
C GLU A 394 -11.61 -27.73 0.90
N THR A 395 -10.44 -27.88 1.52
CA THR A 395 -9.97 -29.13 2.14
C THR A 395 -10.92 -29.65 3.23
N ALA A 396 -11.51 -28.73 4.00
CA ALA A 396 -12.47 -29.05 5.05
C ALA A 396 -13.92 -29.20 4.55
N ALA A 397 -14.18 -28.93 3.27
CA ALA A 397 -15.53 -28.85 2.69
C ALA A 397 -16.49 -27.94 3.48
N VAL A 398 -16.01 -26.77 3.93
CA VAL A 398 -16.79 -25.78 4.68
C VAL A 398 -16.99 -24.52 3.86
N ASP A 399 -18.23 -24.03 3.82
CA ASP A 399 -18.55 -22.75 3.16
C ASP A 399 -17.88 -21.55 3.88
N SER A 400 -17.23 -20.71 3.09
CA SER A 400 -16.53 -19.50 3.50
C SER A 400 -17.23 -18.19 3.11
N GLU A 401 -18.34 -18.25 2.37
CA GLU A 401 -18.99 -17.08 1.77
C GLU A 401 -19.40 -16.03 2.83
N ALA A 402 -19.94 -16.47 3.96
CA ALA A 402 -20.34 -15.58 5.05
C ALA A 402 -19.17 -14.76 5.62
N VAL A 403 -17.99 -15.37 5.74
CA VAL A 403 -16.77 -14.72 6.25
C VAL A 403 -16.34 -13.61 5.30
N PHE A 404 -16.26 -13.92 4.00
CA PHE A 404 -15.82 -12.94 3.00
C PHE A 404 -16.86 -11.85 2.74
N ARG A 405 -18.16 -12.15 2.83
CA ARG A 405 -19.21 -11.13 2.78
C ARG A 405 -19.08 -10.15 3.93
N GLN A 406 -18.88 -10.64 5.16
CA GLN A 406 -18.64 -9.76 6.30
C GLN A 406 -17.38 -8.90 6.09
N LEU A 407 -16.29 -9.55 5.67
CA LEU A 407 -15.00 -8.91 5.48
C LEU A 407 -15.06 -7.81 4.41
N LEU A 408 -15.58 -8.11 3.21
CA LEU A 408 -15.59 -7.17 2.08
C LEU A 408 -16.73 -6.15 2.14
N SER A 409 -17.78 -6.42 2.92
CA SER A 409 -18.95 -5.54 3.03
C SER A 409 -18.95 -4.72 4.33
N GLN A 410 -18.98 -5.39 5.48
CA GLN A 410 -19.24 -4.75 6.76
C GLN A 410 -18.03 -3.95 7.25
N PHE A 411 -16.82 -4.51 7.19
CA PHE A 411 -15.63 -3.86 7.78
C PHE A 411 -15.27 -2.55 7.05
N PRO A 412 -15.19 -2.47 5.72
CA PRO A 412 -14.94 -1.20 5.05
C PRO A 412 -16.13 -0.25 5.16
N GLY A 413 -17.35 -0.75 5.35
CA GLY A 413 -18.56 0.06 5.51
C GLY A 413 -18.66 0.77 6.85
N GLU A 414 -18.26 0.12 7.94
CA GLU A 414 -18.44 0.60 9.32
C GLU A 414 -17.14 1.00 10.01
N LEU A 415 -16.00 0.39 9.63
CA LEU A 415 -14.68 0.58 10.25
C LEU A 415 -13.66 1.23 9.32
N PHE A 416 -14.10 1.96 8.29
CA PHE A 416 -13.21 2.70 7.37
C PHE A 416 -12.28 3.66 8.10
N ASN A 417 -12.69 4.12 9.28
CA ASN A 417 -11.99 5.10 10.09
C ASN A 417 -10.87 4.54 10.96
N GLU A 418 -10.70 3.21 11.02
CA GLU A 418 -9.65 2.52 11.77
C GLU A 418 -8.39 2.30 10.89
N PRO A 419 -7.31 3.11 11.04
CA PRO A 419 -6.22 3.12 10.07
C PRO A 419 -5.40 1.82 10.08
N LEU A 420 -5.22 1.21 11.25
CA LEU A 420 -4.48 -0.04 11.39
C LEU A 420 -5.22 -1.21 10.72
N LEU A 421 -6.55 -1.28 10.91
CA LEU A 421 -7.38 -2.28 10.24
C LEU A 421 -7.36 -2.07 8.73
N ALA A 422 -7.50 -0.83 8.25
CA ALA A 422 -7.45 -0.50 6.84
C ALA A 422 -6.14 -0.97 6.18
N PHE A 423 -5.00 -0.77 6.85
CA PHE A 423 -3.70 -1.24 6.39
C PHE A 423 -3.61 -2.77 6.38
N GLU A 424 -3.91 -3.43 7.49
CA GLU A 424 -3.86 -4.90 7.59
C GLU A 424 -4.80 -5.59 6.60
N PHE A 425 -6.00 -5.03 6.41
CA PHE A 425 -6.97 -5.50 5.42
C PHE A 425 -6.44 -5.37 3.99
N THR A 426 -5.88 -4.20 3.65
CA THR A 426 -5.34 -3.98 2.31
C THR A 426 -4.16 -4.91 2.04
N GLN A 427 -3.32 -5.17 3.04
CA GLN A 427 -2.25 -6.16 2.96
C GLN A 427 -2.79 -7.58 2.79
N PHE A 428 -3.85 -7.95 3.52
CA PHE A 428 -4.54 -9.22 3.33
C PHE A 428 -5.03 -9.39 1.89
N CYS A 429 -5.68 -8.37 1.31
CA CYS A 429 -6.12 -8.43 -0.08
C CYS A 429 -4.93 -8.56 -1.05
N ARG A 430 -3.86 -7.77 -0.86
CA ARG A 430 -2.65 -7.83 -1.70
C ARG A 430 -1.97 -9.20 -1.68
N ALA A 431 -1.81 -9.78 -0.49
CA ALA A 431 -1.18 -11.08 -0.33
C ALA A 431 -1.97 -12.22 -0.98
N ASN A 432 -3.29 -12.06 -1.15
CA ASN A 432 -4.19 -13.11 -1.62
C ASN A 432 -4.90 -12.78 -2.94
N VAL A 433 -4.43 -11.80 -3.73
CA VAL A 433 -5.12 -11.33 -4.95
C VAL A 433 -5.55 -12.48 -5.88
N GLY A 434 -4.65 -13.42 -6.18
CA GLY A 434 -4.97 -14.52 -7.10
C GLY A 434 -6.13 -15.39 -6.61
N VAL A 435 -6.08 -15.78 -5.33
CA VAL A 435 -7.12 -16.62 -4.73
C VAL A 435 -8.43 -15.85 -4.55
N LEU A 436 -8.37 -14.56 -4.19
CA LEU A 436 -9.57 -13.73 -4.05
C LEU A 436 -10.28 -13.50 -5.37
N GLN A 437 -9.54 -13.31 -6.47
CA GLN A 437 -10.12 -13.12 -7.80
C GLN A 437 -10.84 -14.37 -8.32
N GLU A 438 -10.30 -15.56 -8.04
CA GLU A 438 -10.83 -16.83 -8.53
C GLU A 438 -11.86 -17.45 -7.59
N GLY A 439 -11.60 -17.40 -6.28
CA GLY A 439 -12.35 -18.11 -5.25
C GLY A 439 -13.38 -17.28 -4.49
N VAL A 440 -13.37 -15.95 -4.59
CA VAL A 440 -14.30 -15.07 -3.86
C VAL A 440 -15.10 -14.20 -4.83
N ALA A 441 -16.29 -14.67 -5.21
CA ALA A 441 -17.13 -14.03 -6.22
C ALA A 441 -17.44 -12.54 -5.96
N LEU A 442 -17.60 -12.15 -4.69
CA LEU A 442 -17.90 -10.78 -4.29
C LEU A 442 -16.69 -9.83 -4.40
N TYR A 443 -15.45 -10.34 -4.49
CA TYR A 443 -14.24 -9.54 -4.37
C TYR A 443 -14.20 -8.34 -5.32
N ARG A 444 -14.43 -8.58 -6.62
CA ARG A 444 -14.46 -7.50 -7.61
C ARG A 444 -15.66 -6.57 -7.41
N GLN A 445 -16.80 -7.10 -7.00
CA GLN A 445 -18.02 -6.30 -6.79
C GLN A 445 -17.90 -5.42 -5.55
N SER A 446 -17.08 -5.78 -4.56
CA SER A 446 -16.88 -5.00 -3.34
C SER A 446 -15.95 -3.79 -3.48
N PHE A 447 -15.44 -3.47 -4.69
CA PHE A 447 -14.53 -2.35 -4.89
C PHE A 447 -15.04 -1.00 -4.31
N PRO A 448 -16.35 -0.64 -4.34
CA PRO A 448 -16.80 0.63 -3.76
C PRO A 448 -16.48 0.74 -2.27
N ASN A 449 -16.66 -0.37 -1.54
CA ASN A 449 -16.31 -0.47 -0.13
C ASN A 449 -14.82 -0.46 0.09
N LEU A 450 -14.05 -1.18 -0.73
CA LEU A 450 -12.58 -1.16 -0.63
C LEU A 450 -12.06 0.28 -0.74
N PHE A 451 -12.54 1.05 -1.72
CA PHE A 451 -12.14 2.45 -1.88
C PHE A 451 -12.51 3.36 -0.70
N LYS A 452 -13.38 2.95 0.24
CA LYS A 452 -13.59 3.71 1.48
C LYS A 452 -12.33 3.78 2.35
N TYR A 453 -11.56 2.68 2.42
CA TYR A 453 -10.29 2.68 3.13
C TYR A 453 -9.28 3.65 2.49
N LEU A 454 -9.21 3.67 1.16
CA LEU A 454 -8.38 4.61 0.42
C LEU A 454 -8.87 6.05 0.62
N ALA A 455 -10.17 6.30 0.47
CA ALA A 455 -10.75 7.64 0.60
C ALA A 455 -10.50 8.22 2.00
N TRP A 456 -10.54 7.39 3.04
CA TRP A 456 -10.23 7.82 4.39
C TRP A 456 -8.72 7.94 4.63
N ASN A 457 -7.89 6.98 4.21
CA ASN A 457 -6.47 6.87 4.58
C ASN A 457 -5.49 7.11 3.42
N SER A 458 -5.88 7.95 2.43
CA SER A 458 -5.25 8.05 1.10
C SER A 458 -3.71 8.12 1.09
N PRO A 459 -3.04 9.01 1.86
CA PRO A 459 -1.58 9.12 1.79
C PRO A 459 -0.84 7.85 2.23
N ALA A 460 -1.44 7.05 3.12
CA ALA A 460 -0.81 5.87 3.70
C ALA A 460 -1.07 4.59 2.89
N LEU A 461 -2.07 4.58 2.00
CA LEU A 461 -2.50 3.39 1.25
C LEU A 461 -2.30 3.51 -0.26
N ILE A 462 -1.80 4.64 -0.78
CA ILE A 462 -1.67 4.84 -2.22
C ILE A 462 -0.77 3.78 -2.87
N SER A 463 0.37 3.43 -2.27
CA SER A 463 1.28 2.39 -2.79
C SER A 463 0.60 1.03 -2.87
N GLU A 464 -0.21 0.70 -1.87
CA GLU A 464 -0.93 -0.54 -1.74
C GLU A 464 -2.03 -0.63 -2.79
N TYR A 465 -2.76 0.47 -3.02
CA TYR A 465 -3.81 0.54 -4.04
C TYR A 465 -3.27 0.59 -5.46
N MET A 466 -2.04 1.07 -5.68
CA MET A 466 -1.38 0.94 -6.98
C MET A 466 -1.14 -0.52 -7.37
N GLU A 467 -0.97 -1.42 -6.40
CA GLU A 467 -0.85 -2.86 -6.66
C GLU A 467 -2.20 -3.57 -6.66
N LEU A 468 -3.16 -3.10 -5.85
CA LEU A 468 -4.47 -3.72 -5.72
C LEU A 468 -5.42 -3.37 -6.88
N LEU A 469 -5.42 -2.13 -7.36
CA LEU A 469 -6.37 -1.62 -8.36
C LEU A 469 -6.47 -2.51 -9.62
N PRO A 470 -5.36 -2.99 -10.22
CA PRO A 470 -5.43 -3.84 -11.41
C PRO A 470 -6.28 -5.10 -11.21
N SER A 471 -6.31 -5.64 -9.99
CA SER A 471 -7.05 -6.85 -9.67
C SER A 471 -8.57 -6.66 -9.56
N LEU A 472 -9.02 -5.43 -9.32
CA LEU A 472 -10.42 -5.05 -9.20
C LEU A 472 -11.06 -4.74 -10.57
N LEU A 473 -10.21 -4.60 -11.61
CA LEU A 473 -10.63 -4.24 -12.96
C LEU A 473 -10.99 -5.48 -13.77
N CYS A 474 -12.20 -5.49 -14.31
CA CYS A 474 -12.64 -6.39 -15.37
C CYS A 474 -13.57 -5.63 -16.33
N PRO A 475 -13.89 -6.18 -17.52
CA PRO A 475 -14.75 -5.51 -18.49
C PRO A 475 -16.09 -5.03 -17.91
N GLU A 476 -16.64 -5.78 -16.95
CA GLU A 476 -17.94 -5.51 -16.32
C GLU A 476 -17.89 -4.37 -15.29
N THR A 477 -16.76 -4.17 -14.60
CA THR A 477 -16.63 -3.18 -13.51
C THR A 477 -15.83 -1.93 -13.90
N ALA A 478 -15.10 -1.95 -15.02
CA ALA A 478 -14.16 -0.90 -15.40
C ALA A 478 -14.79 0.50 -15.44
N ILE A 479 -16.02 0.62 -15.95
CA ILE A 479 -16.75 1.89 -16.01
C ILE A 479 -17.08 2.41 -14.61
N GLU A 480 -17.68 1.58 -13.76
CA GLU A 480 -18.00 2.00 -12.38
C GLU A 480 -16.75 2.33 -11.57
N VAL A 481 -15.65 1.60 -11.77
CA VAL A 481 -14.36 1.89 -11.13
C VAL A 481 -13.83 3.25 -11.59
N LEU A 482 -13.90 3.58 -12.88
CA LEU A 482 -13.52 4.90 -13.39
C LEU A 482 -14.31 6.01 -12.71
N HIS A 483 -15.65 5.88 -12.64
CA HIS A 483 -16.49 6.87 -11.95
C HIS A 483 -16.13 6.98 -10.47
N THR A 484 -15.94 5.86 -9.79
CA THR A 484 -15.61 5.83 -8.36
C THR A 484 -14.23 6.44 -8.06
N LEU A 485 -13.25 6.25 -8.94
CA LEU A 485 -11.96 6.95 -8.85
C LEU A 485 -12.14 8.47 -9.03
N LEU A 486 -12.92 8.90 -10.02
CA LEU A 486 -13.19 10.33 -10.26
C LEU A 486 -13.96 10.98 -9.10
N ASP A 487 -14.82 10.23 -8.42
CA ASP A 487 -15.66 10.69 -7.31
C ASP A 487 -15.04 10.39 -5.94
N LEU A 488 -13.78 9.93 -5.87
CA LEU A 488 -13.08 9.63 -4.63
C LEU A 488 -13.05 10.84 -3.64
N PRO A 489 -12.87 12.10 -4.09
CA PRO A 489 -13.02 13.26 -3.21
C PRO A 489 -14.42 13.41 -2.61
N CYS A 490 -15.47 13.12 -3.37
CA CYS A 490 -16.85 13.13 -2.89
C CYS A 490 -17.10 11.98 -1.92
N LEU A 491 -16.52 10.79 -2.17
CA LEU A 491 -16.59 9.66 -1.25
C LEU A 491 -15.97 10.02 0.11
N ALA A 492 -14.78 10.64 0.10
CA ALA A 492 -14.13 11.10 1.32
C ALA A 492 -15.01 12.10 2.11
N ALA A 493 -15.64 13.05 1.41
CA ALA A 493 -16.57 14.00 2.02
C ALA A 493 -17.81 13.28 2.60
N ALA A 494 -18.41 12.36 1.85
CA ALA A 494 -19.58 11.60 2.31
C ALA A 494 -19.29 10.73 3.54
N LEU A 495 -18.10 10.11 3.61
CA LEU A 495 -17.66 9.35 4.79
C LEU A 495 -17.49 10.25 6.03
N ASP A 496 -16.97 11.48 5.85
CA ASP A 496 -16.84 12.44 6.96
C ASP A 496 -18.22 12.85 7.47
N LEU A 497 -19.16 13.10 6.56
CA LEU A 497 -20.56 13.37 6.92
C LEU A 497 -21.22 12.19 7.63
N GLN A 498 -20.98 10.95 7.15
CA GLN A 498 -21.49 9.74 7.79
C GLN A 498 -21.00 9.65 9.24
N LEU A 499 -19.71 9.83 9.50
CA LEU A 499 -19.13 9.77 10.84
C LEU A 499 -19.66 10.89 11.77
N ARG A 500 -19.73 12.13 11.26
CA ARG A 500 -20.28 13.27 12.01
C ARG A 500 -21.77 13.08 12.32
N SER A 501 -22.51 12.50 11.38
CA SER A 501 -23.95 12.27 11.54
C SER A 501 -24.25 11.24 12.62
N ALA A 502 -23.45 10.17 12.71
CA ALA A 502 -23.58 9.11 13.72
C ALA A 502 -23.23 9.59 15.13
N SER A 503 -22.38 10.61 15.25
CA SER A 503 -21.93 11.16 16.55
C SER A 503 -22.94 12.14 17.18
N LEU A 504 -23.92 12.61 16.43
CA LEU A 504 -24.91 13.59 16.86
C LEU A 504 -26.23 12.89 17.20
N LEU A 505 -26.75 13.12 18.41
CA LEU A 505 -28.11 12.69 18.79
C LEU A 505 -29.12 13.31 17.81
N ALA A 506 -30.05 12.50 17.30
CA ALA A 506 -31.09 12.96 16.39
C ALA A 506 -31.86 14.12 17.07
N PRO A 507 -31.85 15.35 16.51
CA PRO A 507 -32.72 16.39 17.02
C PRO A 507 -34.18 16.00 16.76
N ASP A 508 -35.08 16.49 17.61
CA ASP A 508 -36.52 16.33 17.44
C ASP A 508 -36.94 16.66 16.00
N ARG A 509 -37.86 15.87 15.46
CA ARG A 509 -38.37 15.93 14.07
C ARG A 509 -39.20 17.19 13.80
N THR A 510 -38.69 18.37 14.12
CA THR A 510 -39.39 19.64 13.92
C THR A 510 -39.04 20.21 12.54
N LEU A 511 -40.05 20.12 11.66
CA LEU A 511 -40.23 20.90 10.43
C LEU A 511 -39.10 20.81 9.40
N TRP A 512 -39.10 19.71 8.64
CA TRP A 512 -38.47 19.69 7.32
C TRP A 512 -39.22 20.67 6.41
N ASP A 513 -38.74 21.91 6.31
CA ASP A 513 -39.17 22.83 5.26
C ASP A 513 -38.91 22.15 3.90
N GLN A 514 -39.95 22.04 3.07
CA GLN A 514 -39.92 21.36 1.77
C GLN A 514 -39.21 22.20 0.68
N GLY A 515 -38.12 22.90 1.06
CA GLY A 515 -37.33 23.74 0.17
C GLY A 515 -35.99 23.08 -0.22
N PRO A 516 -35.54 23.15 -1.48
CA PRO A 516 -34.30 22.53 -1.95
C PRO A 516 -33.01 23.30 -1.57
N LYS A 517 -33.08 24.33 -0.73
CA LYS A 517 -31.93 25.15 -0.35
C LYS A 517 -31.50 24.80 1.08
N VAL A 518 -30.49 23.96 1.19
CA VAL A 518 -29.90 23.55 2.47
C VAL A 518 -28.68 24.42 2.78
N ALA A 519 -28.45 24.73 4.06
CA ALA A 519 -27.37 25.61 4.47
C ALA A 519 -26.01 24.90 4.62
N SER A 520 -25.99 23.56 4.80
CA SER A 520 -24.76 22.78 4.96
C SER A 520 -24.84 21.35 4.39
N SER A 521 -23.68 20.77 4.07
CA SER A 521 -23.55 19.36 3.66
C SER A 521 -24.19 18.38 4.65
N LEU A 522 -24.05 18.64 5.96
CA LEU A 522 -24.51 17.73 7.01
C LEU A 522 -26.03 17.68 7.12
N GLU A 523 -26.71 18.81 6.94
CA GLU A 523 -28.16 18.86 6.86
C GLU A 523 -28.66 18.12 5.62
N ALA A 524 -28.01 18.33 4.47
CA ALA A 524 -28.37 17.68 3.22
C ALA A 524 -28.19 16.15 3.30
N PHE A 525 -27.15 15.67 3.99
CA PHE A 525 -26.94 14.25 4.27
C PHE A 525 -28.12 13.59 5.01
N ARG A 526 -28.82 14.35 5.85
CA ARG A 526 -29.97 13.85 6.63
C ARG A 526 -31.30 13.99 5.90
N GLN A 527 -31.36 14.79 4.83
CA GLN A 527 -32.60 15.06 4.11
C GLN A 527 -32.99 13.90 3.18
N PRO A 528 -34.28 13.48 3.16
CA PRO A 528 -34.75 12.42 2.27
C PRO A 528 -34.52 12.70 0.78
N PHE A 529 -34.54 13.97 0.36
CA PHE A 529 -34.38 14.37 -1.04
C PHE A 529 -33.01 13.98 -1.63
N TYR A 530 -31.93 14.07 -0.85
CA TYR A 530 -30.57 13.72 -1.31
C TYR A 530 -30.18 12.28 -0.99
N ARG A 531 -31.01 11.53 -0.26
CA ARG A 531 -30.71 10.19 0.25
C ARG A 531 -30.21 9.24 -0.84
N GLY A 532 -30.81 9.27 -2.02
CA GLY A 532 -30.40 8.40 -3.14
C GLY A 532 -28.94 8.62 -3.57
N MET A 533 -28.47 9.86 -3.60
CA MET A 533 -27.09 10.19 -3.99
C MET A 533 -26.09 9.70 -2.94
N PHE A 534 -26.40 9.89 -1.67
CA PHE A 534 -25.55 9.40 -0.57
C PHE A 534 -25.55 7.87 -0.47
N LEU A 535 -26.68 7.21 -0.70
CA LEU A 535 -26.74 5.74 -0.76
C LEU A 535 -25.90 5.19 -1.91
N TYR A 536 -25.92 5.85 -3.08
CA TYR A 536 -25.12 5.42 -4.22
C TYR A 536 -23.62 5.59 -3.96
N ILE A 537 -23.17 6.75 -3.47
CA ILE A 537 -21.74 6.98 -3.26
C ILE A 537 -21.18 6.13 -2.11
N LEU A 538 -22.00 5.84 -1.08
CA LEU A 538 -21.63 5.00 0.05
C LEU A 538 -21.98 3.51 -0.15
N ARG A 539 -22.38 3.10 -1.36
CA ARG A 539 -22.82 1.73 -1.64
C ARG A 539 -21.76 0.70 -1.26
N PRO A 540 -22.17 -0.51 -0.81
CA PRO A 540 -21.21 -1.54 -0.43
C PRO A 540 -20.62 -2.28 -1.63
N GLU A 541 -21.40 -2.41 -2.70
CA GLU A 541 -21.12 -3.28 -3.84
C GLU A 541 -21.45 -2.56 -5.16
N ALA A 542 -20.81 -3.02 -6.23
CA ALA A 542 -21.04 -2.61 -7.61
C ALA A 542 -22.40 -3.10 -8.14
N GLY A 543 -22.77 -2.67 -9.33
CA GLY A 543 -23.97 -3.14 -10.03
C GLY A 543 -25.25 -2.35 -9.75
N THR A 544 -25.17 -1.22 -9.04
CA THR A 544 -26.31 -0.31 -8.82
C THR A 544 -26.48 0.75 -9.92
N GLY A 545 -25.58 0.77 -10.90
CA GLY A 545 -25.52 1.76 -11.98
C GLY A 545 -24.09 2.26 -12.23
N ASP A 546 -23.86 2.95 -13.36
CA ASP A 546 -22.54 3.42 -13.78
C ASP A 546 -22.09 4.70 -13.05
N THR A 547 -23.02 5.64 -12.86
CA THR A 547 -22.76 6.97 -12.26
C THR A 547 -23.96 7.48 -11.46
N ILE A 548 -23.78 8.60 -10.75
CA ILE A 548 -24.81 9.28 -9.97
C ILE A 548 -25.69 10.13 -10.90
N ASP A 549 -26.99 9.81 -10.99
CA ASP A 549 -27.97 10.49 -11.88
C ASP A 549 -27.99 12.03 -11.80
N ARG A 550 -27.66 12.60 -10.64
CA ARG A 550 -27.66 14.06 -10.39
C ARG A 550 -26.34 14.52 -9.76
N LEU A 551 -25.23 14.05 -10.30
CA LEU A 551 -23.90 14.31 -9.75
C LEU A 551 -23.59 15.81 -9.55
N GLY A 552 -24.05 16.68 -10.44
CA GLY A 552 -23.90 18.15 -10.26
C GLY A 552 -24.56 18.66 -8.97
N VAL A 553 -25.75 18.14 -8.63
CA VAL A 553 -26.44 18.46 -7.37
C VAL A 553 -25.66 17.93 -6.17
N LEU A 554 -25.07 16.73 -6.27
CA LEU A 554 -24.20 16.22 -5.21
C LEU A 554 -22.98 17.13 -4.99
N HIS A 555 -22.35 17.62 -6.06
CA HIS A 555 -21.24 18.57 -5.95
C HIS A 555 -21.65 19.88 -5.27
N GLU A 556 -22.82 20.42 -5.62
CA GLU A 556 -23.37 21.63 -4.98
C GLU A 556 -23.63 21.40 -3.49
N VAL A 557 -24.23 20.25 -3.15
CA VAL A 557 -24.49 19.86 -1.77
C VAL A 557 -23.20 19.70 -0.97
N LEU A 558 -22.14 19.16 -1.58
CA LEU A 558 -20.85 18.91 -0.94
C LEU A 558 -19.89 20.11 -1.00
N ALA A 559 -20.30 21.26 -1.51
CA ALA A 559 -19.39 22.37 -1.82
C ALA A 559 -18.58 22.88 -0.62
N ASP A 560 -19.17 22.89 0.58
CA ASP A 560 -18.52 23.27 1.85
C ASP A 560 -17.47 22.25 2.33
N MET A 561 -17.43 21.05 1.74
CA MET A 561 -16.46 19.99 2.05
C MET A 561 -15.26 19.94 1.08
N ALA A 562 -15.24 20.79 0.05
CA ALA A 562 -14.20 20.78 -0.99
C ALA A 562 -12.78 21.03 -0.46
N ASP A 563 -12.65 21.87 0.57
CA ASP A 563 -11.39 22.19 1.23
C ASP A 563 -11.03 21.23 2.38
N SER A 564 -11.84 20.19 2.61
CA SER A 564 -11.54 19.21 3.65
C SER A 564 -10.21 18.49 3.34
N PRO A 565 -9.33 18.29 4.34
CA PRO A 565 -8.01 17.68 4.09
C PRO A 565 -8.08 16.34 3.37
N ARG A 566 -9.10 15.51 3.67
CA ARG A 566 -9.28 14.21 3.03
C ARG A 566 -9.73 14.33 1.58
N ALA A 567 -10.67 15.23 1.25
CA ALA A 567 -11.07 15.46 -0.14
C ALA A 567 -9.90 15.97 -0.99
N VAL A 568 -9.10 16.89 -0.44
CA VAL A 568 -7.88 17.40 -1.10
C VAL A 568 -6.85 16.29 -1.33
N GLN A 569 -6.59 15.43 -0.34
CA GLN A 569 -5.67 14.30 -0.47
C GLN A 569 -6.15 13.27 -1.51
N CYS A 570 -7.44 12.98 -1.53
CA CYS A 570 -8.03 12.11 -2.57
C CYS A 570 -7.85 12.73 -3.95
N ALA A 571 -8.15 14.02 -4.12
CA ALA A 571 -7.99 14.73 -5.39
C ALA A 571 -6.54 14.71 -5.90
N GLN A 572 -5.54 14.70 -5.02
CA GLN A 572 -4.13 14.55 -5.38
C GLN A 572 -3.76 13.10 -5.77
N THR A 573 -4.46 12.12 -5.21
CA THR A 573 -4.21 10.69 -5.43
C THR A 573 -4.82 10.18 -6.72
N VAL A 574 -6.00 10.69 -7.09
CA VAL A 574 -6.77 10.23 -8.26
C VAL A 574 -5.99 10.28 -9.58
N PRO A 575 -5.24 11.34 -9.94
CA PRO A 575 -4.49 11.36 -11.21
C PRO A 575 -3.49 10.20 -11.36
N VAL A 576 -2.84 9.79 -10.26
CA VAL A 576 -1.91 8.64 -10.25
C VAL A 576 -2.66 7.34 -10.53
N LEU A 577 -3.79 7.14 -9.85
CA LEU A 577 -4.62 5.94 -10.03
C LEU A 577 -5.30 5.90 -11.40
N LEU A 578 -5.69 7.04 -11.97
CA LEU A 578 -6.22 7.12 -13.32
C LEU A 578 -5.19 6.72 -14.37
N HIS A 579 -3.92 7.10 -14.19
CA HIS A 579 -2.88 6.63 -15.10
C HIS A 579 -2.76 5.10 -15.09
N LEU A 580 -2.74 4.50 -13.90
CA LEU A 580 -2.72 3.05 -13.71
C LEU A 580 -3.98 2.38 -14.28
N PHE A 581 -5.15 2.95 -14.03
CA PHE A 581 -6.43 2.49 -14.55
C PHE A 581 -6.38 2.33 -16.08
N PHE A 582 -6.08 3.39 -16.81
CA PHE A 582 -6.06 3.34 -18.28
C PHE A 582 -4.96 2.41 -18.81
N ASN A 583 -3.77 2.40 -18.18
CA ASN A 583 -2.69 1.47 -18.57
C ASN A 583 -3.07 0.00 -18.38
N THR A 584 -3.95 -0.30 -17.42
CA THR A 584 -4.43 -1.65 -17.16
C THR A 584 -5.59 -2.01 -18.09
N VAL A 585 -6.59 -1.13 -18.21
CA VAL A 585 -7.80 -1.37 -18.99
C VAL A 585 -7.50 -1.61 -20.47
N VAL A 586 -6.51 -0.91 -21.04
CA VAL A 586 -6.03 -1.12 -22.41
C VAL A 586 -5.62 -2.57 -22.71
N GLN A 587 -5.24 -3.36 -21.69
CA GLN A 587 -4.79 -4.74 -21.89
C GLN A 587 -5.94 -5.71 -22.20
N PHE A 588 -7.18 -5.37 -21.82
CA PHE A 588 -8.35 -6.25 -21.99
C PHE A 588 -9.57 -5.56 -22.60
N ALA A 589 -9.57 -4.24 -22.75
CA ALA A 589 -10.73 -3.50 -23.24
C ALA A 589 -11.07 -3.86 -24.68
N ASP A 590 -12.33 -4.25 -24.88
CA ASP A 590 -12.88 -4.42 -26.21
C ASP A 590 -13.27 -3.05 -26.81
N LYS A 591 -13.66 -3.10 -28.08
CA LYS A 591 -14.13 -1.94 -28.83
C LYS A 591 -15.26 -1.19 -28.13
N LYS A 592 -16.22 -1.92 -27.56
CA LYS A 592 -17.39 -1.33 -26.90
C LYS A 592 -16.96 -0.54 -25.67
N LEU A 593 -16.11 -1.12 -24.83
CA LEU A 593 -15.59 -0.48 -23.64
C LEU A 593 -14.74 0.75 -23.98
N ILE A 594 -13.85 0.67 -24.98
CA ILE A 594 -13.04 1.83 -25.42
C ILE A 594 -13.95 2.99 -25.85
N ASN A 595 -15.00 2.72 -26.63
CA ASN A 595 -15.97 3.74 -27.04
C ASN A 595 -16.64 4.40 -25.82
N GLN A 596 -17.10 3.61 -24.85
CA GLN A 596 -17.72 4.13 -23.63
C GLN A 596 -16.74 4.98 -22.81
N LEU A 597 -15.48 4.53 -22.66
CA LEU A 597 -14.46 5.26 -21.92
C LEU A 597 -14.16 6.63 -22.52
N VAL A 598 -14.10 6.75 -23.85
CA VAL A 598 -13.89 8.05 -24.52
C VAL A 598 -15.06 9.00 -24.26
N LEU A 599 -16.30 8.52 -24.33
CA LEU A 599 -17.48 9.34 -24.03
C LEU A 599 -17.46 9.84 -22.58
N ILE A 600 -17.19 8.94 -21.62
CA ILE A 600 -17.08 9.27 -20.20
C ILE A 600 -15.97 10.30 -19.99
N LEU A 601 -14.81 10.13 -20.62
CA LEU A 601 -13.68 11.05 -20.53
C LEU A 601 -14.07 12.47 -20.98
N LEU A 602 -14.81 12.60 -22.08
CA LEU A 602 -15.27 13.89 -22.61
C LEU A 602 -16.31 14.54 -21.70
N GLU A 603 -17.30 13.79 -21.22
CA GLU A 603 -18.33 14.28 -20.31
C GLU A 603 -17.72 14.70 -18.96
N ARG A 604 -17.02 13.76 -18.31
CA ARG A 604 -16.48 13.92 -16.96
C ARG A 604 -15.38 14.97 -16.89
N SER A 605 -14.66 15.27 -17.98
CA SER A 605 -13.68 16.37 -18.02
C SER A 605 -14.26 17.75 -17.66
N GLY A 606 -15.59 17.92 -17.78
CA GLY A 606 -16.32 19.13 -17.38
C GLY A 606 -16.99 19.04 -16.01
N LEU A 607 -17.30 17.84 -15.53
CA LEU A 607 -18.15 17.58 -14.37
C LEU A 607 -17.35 16.94 -13.22
N LEU A 608 -16.36 17.64 -12.67
CA LEU A 608 -15.57 17.14 -11.53
C LEU A 608 -15.88 17.95 -10.27
N PHE A 609 -15.70 17.32 -9.11
CA PHE A 609 -15.83 18.01 -7.83
C PHE A 609 -14.84 19.18 -7.73
N ASN A 610 -15.27 20.32 -7.20
CA ASN A 610 -14.52 21.57 -7.28
C ASN A 610 -13.43 21.65 -6.19
N VAL A 611 -12.40 20.82 -6.31
CA VAL A 611 -11.20 20.86 -5.47
C VAL A 611 -10.06 21.55 -6.23
N ARG A 612 -9.25 22.36 -5.53
CA ARG A 612 -8.15 23.11 -6.13
C ARG A 612 -7.23 22.20 -6.95
N ASN A 613 -6.93 22.62 -8.20
CA ASN A 613 -6.09 21.92 -9.18
C ASN A 613 -6.59 20.54 -9.66
N TYR A 614 -7.63 19.98 -9.05
CA TYR A 614 -8.09 18.63 -9.36
C TYR A 614 -8.52 18.47 -10.82
N LYS A 615 -9.35 19.41 -11.29
CA LYS A 615 -9.86 19.42 -12.67
C LYS A 615 -8.73 19.48 -13.70
N ALA A 616 -7.73 20.33 -13.49
CA ALA A 616 -6.60 20.47 -14.40
C ALA A 616 -5.76 19.19 -14.50
N GLU A 617 -5.46 18.55 -13.37
CA GLU A 617 -4.69 17.30 -13.37
C GLU A 617 -5.46 16.14 -14.02
N VAL A 618 -6.76 15.97 -13.72
CA VAL A 618 -7.57 14.92 -14.37
C VAL A 618 -7.66 15.16 -15.87
N GLN A 619 -7.86 16.41 -16.31
CA GLN A 619 -7.86 16.76 -17.73
C GLN A 619 -6.54 16.44 -18.42
N ARG A 620 -5.40 16.64 -17.74
CA ARG A 620 -4.07 16.25 -18.24
C ARG A 620 -3.95 14.74 -18.42
N VAL A 621 -4.42 13.95 -17.45
CA VAL A 621 -4.44 12.47 -17.54
C VAL A 621 -5.34 12.02 -18.70
N PHE A 622 -6.56 12.52 -18.76
CA PHE A 622 -7.53 12.26 -19.82
C PHE A 622 -6.98 12.60 -21.20
N SER A 623 -6.38 13.77 -21.34
CA SER A 623 -5.73 14.24 -22.55
C SER A 623 -4.64 13.28 -23.05
N SER A 624 -3.82 12.73 -22.14
CA SER A 624 -2.78 11.76 -22.49
C SER A 624 -3.36 10.40 -22.94
N HIS A 625 -4.38 9.91 -22.23
CA HIS A 625 -4.96 8.59 -22.50
C HIS A 625 -5.94 8.57 -23.67
N LEU A 626 -6.56 9.71 -24.01
CA LEU A 626 -7.32 9.86 -25.24
C LEU A 626 -6.49 9.45 -26.46
N LEU A 627 -5.24 9.92 -26.54
CA LEU A 627 -4.34 9.57 -27.65
C LEU A 627 -4.07 8.06 -27.72
N VAL A 628 -3.90 7.41 -26.58
CA VAL A 628 -3.66 5.96 -26.47
C VAL A 628 -4.89 5.18 -26.94
N LEU A 629 -6.07 5.53 -26.44
CA LEU A 629 -7.34 4.88 -26.81
C LEU A 629 -7.64 5.04 -28.30
N CYS A 630 -7.47 6.24 -28.86
CA CYS A 630 -7.67 6.50 -30.29
C CYS A 630 -6.66 5.75 -31.17
N LYS A 631 -5.41 5.60 -30.71
CA LYS A 631 -4.40 4.83 -31.44
C LYS A 631 -4.72 3.34 -31.46
N LEU A 632 -5.23 2.80 -30.36
CA LEU A 632 -5.63 1.39 -30.26
C LEU A 632 -6.90 1.12 -31.06
N HIS A 633 -7.83 2.08 -31.11
CA HIS A 633 -9.09 1.93 -31.82
C HIS A 633 -9.45 3.14 -32.71
N PRO A 634 -8.75 3.34 -33.85
CA PRO A 634 -8.97 4.49 -34.73
C PRO A 634 -10.41 4.64 -35.25
N SER A 635 -11.13 3.53 -35.43
CA SER A 635 -12.53 3.54 -35.87
C SER A 635 -13.47 4.25 -34.90
N LEU A 636 -13.07 4.52 -33.65
CA LEU A 636 -13.89 5.27 -32.70
C LEU A 636 -14.25 6.67 -33.22
N ILE A 637 -13.38 7.27 -34.04
CA ILE A 637 -13.61 8.62 -34.60
C ILE A 637 -14.79 8.64 -35.57
N VAL A 638 -15.00 7.54 -36.30
CA VAL A 638 -16.15 7.36 -37.17
C VAL A 638 -17.39 6.96 -36.37
N GLU A 639 -17.23 6.14 -35.33
CA GLU A 639 -18.35 5.62 -34.54
C GLU A 639 -18.98 6.63 -33.60
N GLN A 640 -18.17 7.49 -32.96
CA GLN A 640 -18.61 8.52 -32.02
C GLN A 640 -18.67 9.90 -32.70
N SER A 641 -18.83 9.95 -34.02
CA SER A 641 -18.66 11.18 -34.79
C SER A 641 -19.56 12.31 -34.29
N ARG A 642 -20.79 11.99 -33.84
CA ARG A 642 -21.75 12.98 -33.36
C ARG A 642 -21.28 13.64 -32.07
N GLU A 643 -20.85 12.82 -31.11
CA GLU A 643 -20.39 13.25 -29.79
C GLU A 643 -19.06 14.02 -29.90
N LEU A 644 -18.18 13.59 -30.81
CA LEU A 644 -16.92 14.29 -31.10
C LEU A 644 -17.17 15.64 -31.79
N LEU A 645 -18.14 15.73 -32.71
CA LEU A 645 -18.54 16.99 -33.33
C LEU A 645 -19.13 17.96 -32.29
N ASP A 646 -20.00 17.49 -31.40
CA ASP A 646 -20.59 18.30 -30.33
C ASP A 646 -19.53 18.84 -29.36
N PHE A 647 -18.55 18.00 -29.01
CA PHE A 647 -17.42 18.42 -28.19
C PHE A 647 -16.54 19.47 -28.89
N THR A 648 -16.24 19.28 -30.18
CA THR A 648 -15.33 20.15 -30.93
C THR A 648 -15.98 21.45 -31.41
N CYS A 649 -17.31 21.49 -31.60
CA CYS A 649 -18.01 22.73 -31.96
C CYS A 649 -18.13 23.71 -30.78
N THR A 650 -18.04 23.21 -29.55
CA THR A 650 -18.23 24.01 -28.33
C THR A 650 -16.95 24.77 -27.96
N THR A 651 -16.85 26.05 -28.33
CA THR A 651 -15.66 26.90 -28.07
C THR A 651 -15.33 27.08 -26.58
N ALA A 652 -16.30 26.92 -25.68
CA ALA A 652 -16.07 26.90 -24.23
C ALA A 652 -15.09 25.80 -23.78
N ASN A 653 -14.97 24.70 -24.53
CA ASN A 653 -14.01 23.64 -24.25
C ASN A 653 -12.55 24.08 -24.49
N ILE A 654 -12.31 25.07 -25.35
CA ILE A 654 -10.95 25.59 -25.60
C ILE A 654 -10.40 26.26 -24.33
N TYR A 655 -11.25 27.00 -23.60
CA TYR A 655 -10.85 27.66 -22.35
C TYR A 655 -10.75 26.72 -21.16
N SER A 656 -11.72 25.81 -21.07
CA SER A 656 -11.91 25.01 -19.87
C SER A 656 -11.17 23.67 -19.90
N LYS A 657 -10.72 23.23 -21.08
CA LYS A 657 -10.18 21.89 -21.37
C LYS A 657 -9.15 21.92 -22.52
N GLU A 658 -8.31 22.95 -22.58
CA GLU A 658 -7.47 23.26 -23.75
C GLU A 658 -6.67 22.06 -24.31
N ASP A 659 -5.87 21.37 -23.48
CA ASP A 659 -5.06 20.23 -23.92
C ASP A 659 -5.91 19.07 -24.46
N LEU A 660 -7.05 18.80 -23.83
CA LEU A 660 -7.97 17.75 -24.27
C LEU A 660 -8.60 18.12 -25.61
N TYR A 661 -8.97 19.40 -25.79
CA TYR A 661 -9.47 19.91 -27.06
C TYR A 661 -8.43 19.80 -28.17
N ILE A 662 -7.19 20.23 -27.92
CA ILE A 662 -6.07 20.13 -28.87
C ILE A 662 -5.89 18.68 -29.32
N HIS A 663 -5.81 17.73 -28.38
CA HIS A 663 -5.63 16.32 -28.73
C HIS A 663 -6.82 15.74 -29.47
N MET A 664 -8.05 16.12 -29.12
CA MET A 664 -9.23 15.66 -29.87
C MET A 664 -9.19 16.13 -31.33
N VAL A 665 -8.93 17.41 -31.56
CA VAL A 665 -8.79 17.98 -32.91
C VAL A 665 -7.67 17.28 -33.67
N TRP A 666 -6.51 17.07 -33.02
CA TRP A 666 -5.39 16.36 -33.64
C TRP A 666 -5.76 14.92 -34.02
N VAL A 667 -6.44 14.19 -33.14
CA VAL A 667 -6.89 12.81 -33.35
C VAL A 667 -7.85 12.71 -34.53
N ILE A 668 -8.81 13.64 -34.65
CA ILE A 668 -9.70 13.74 -35.81
C ILE A 668 -8.87 13.92 -37.09
N GLY A 669 -7.92 14.87 -37.04
CA GLY A 669 -6.97 15.08 -38.13
C GLY A 669 -6.18 13.84 -38.47
N GLU A 670 -5.78 13.02 -37.51
CA GLU A 670 -4.97 11.82 -37.74
C GLU A 670 -5.79 10.65 -38.30
N TYR A 671 -6.91 10.30 -37.64
CA TYR A 671 -7.58 9.02 -37.86
C TYR A 671 -8.85 9.09 -38.70
N LEU A 672 -9.47 10.26 -38.93
CA LEU A 672 -10.67 10.38 -39.78
C LEU A 672 -10.31 10.19 -41.27
N SER A 673 -10.22 8.93 -41.69
CA SER A 673 -9.81 8.52 -43.03
C SER A 673 -10.30 7.11 -43.36
N VAL A 674 -10.59 6.87 -44.64
CA VAL A 674 -10.92 5.55 -45.20
C VAL A 674 -9.79 4.53 -44.95
N SER A 675 -8.55 4.99 -44.81
CA SER A 675 -7.40 4.13 -44.52
C SER A 675 -7.45 3.48 -43.13
N HIS A 676 -8.17 4.09 -42.18
CA HIS A 676 -8.30 3.61 -40.80
C HIS A 676 -9.65 2.94 -40.55
N ASP A 677 -10.72 3.40 -41.22
CA ASP A 677 -12.05 2.77 -41.17
C ASP A 677 -12.75 2.91 -42.52
N ALA A 678 -13.11 1.78 -43.13
CA ALA A 678 -13.79 1.72 -44.42
C ALA A 678 -15.18 2.38 -44.44
N ARG A 679 -15.80 2.59 -43.27
CA ARG A 679 -17.10 3.28 -43.13
C ARG A 679 -16.96 4.80 -43.15
N CYS A 680 -15.75 5.34 -43.12
CA CYS A 680 -15.53 6.78 -43.19
C CYS A 680 -16.04 7.33 -44.53
N THR A 681 -16.98 8.28 -44.48
CA THR A 681 -17.56 8.87 -45.69
C THR A 681 -17.06 10.30 -45.94
N VAL A 682 -17.21 10.75 -47.18
CA VAL A 682 -16.83 12.13 -47.58
C VAL A 682 -17.73 13.15 -46.86
N GLU A 683 -18.99 12.82 -46.61
CA GLU A 683 -19.92 13.68 -45.86
C GLU A 683 -19.45 13.87 -44.42
N GLN A 684 -18.95 12.82 -43.76
CA GLN A 684 -18.40 12.91 -42.41
C GLN A 684 -17.14 13.80 -42.38
N ILE A 685 -16.21 13.60 -43.31
CA ILE A 685 -15.01 14.45 -43.44
C ILE A 685 -15.41 15.92 -43.62
N THR A 686 -16.40 16.17 -44.48
CA THR A 686 -16.92 17.51 -44.75
C THR A 686 -17.56 18.12 -43.51
N SER A 687 -18.37 17.36 -42.76
CA SER A 687 -19.00 17.84 -41.53
C SER A 687 -17.97 18.26 -40.47
N PHE A 688 -16.95 17.44 -40.21
CA PHE A 688 -15.85 17.82 -39.30
C PHE A 688 -15.07 19.04 -39.81
N PHE A 689 -14.80 19.11 -41.11
CA PHE A 689 -14.13 20.26 -41.71
C PHE A 689 -14.93 21.55 -41.47
N GLU A 690 -16.23 21.55 -41.76
CA GLU A 690 -17.08 22.74 -41.63
C GLU A 690 -17.21 23.20 -40.18
N THR A 691 -17.36 22.26 -39.24
CA THR A 691 -17.39 22.57 -37.81
C THR A 691 -16.07 23.19 -37.34
N LEU A 692 -14.93 22.57 -37.67
CA LEU A 692 -13.62 23.08 -37.26
C LEU A 692 -13.25 24.39 -37.97
N GLU A 693 -13.70 24.59 -39.22
CA GLU A 693 -13.54 25.84 -39.95
C GLU A 693 -14.32 26.97 -39.27
N ALA A 694 -15.57 26.72 -38.88
CA ALA A 694 -16.38 27.68 -38.14
C ALA A 694 -15.75 28.05 -36.80
N VAL A 695 -15.22 27.07 -36.05
CA VAL A 695 -14.50 27.33 -34.80
C VAL A 695 -13.23 28.13 -35.04
N LEU A 696 -12.39 27.73 -35.99
CA LEU A 696 -11.16 28.46 -36.31
C LEU A 696 -11.49 29.90 -36.74
N PHE A 697 -12.55 30.10 -37.52
CA PHE A 697 -13.07 31.43 -37.86
C PHE A 697 -13.46 32.22 -36.62
N GLU A 698 -14.26 31.65 -35.73
CA GLU A 698 -14.72 32.34 -34.53
C GLU A 698 -13.56 32.79 -33.63
N ILE A 699 -12.56 31.93 -33.42
CA ILE A 699 -11.43 32.24 -32.53
C ILE A 699 -10.40 33.18 -33.15
N THR A 700 -10.30 33.23 -34.48
CA THR A 700 -9.40 34.14 -35.22
C THR A 700 -10.09 35.40 -35.73
N GLN A 701 -11.40 35.53 -35.55
CA GLN A 701 -12.14 36.75 -35.83
C GLN A 701 -11.72 37.86 -34.87
N VAL A 702 -11.27 38.99 -35.44
CA VAL A 702 -10.98 40.19 -34.66
C VAL A 702 -12.30 40.87 -34.28
N ARG A 703 -12.88 40.51 -33.13
CA ARG A 703 -14.03 41.25 -32.57
C ARG A 703 -13.54 42.47 -31.79
N GLN A 704 -14.18 43.62 -31.99
CA GLN A 704 -13.94 44.86 -31.23
C GLN A 704 -14.56 44.76 -29.82
N LEU A 705 -14.10 43.81 -29.02
CA LEU A 705 -14.48 43.67 -27.62
C LEU A 705 -13.42 44.32 -26.73
N ALA A 706 -13.83 44.86 -25.58
CA ALA A 706 -12.93 45.53 -24.64
C ALA A 706 -11.86 44.59 -24.04
N SER A 707 -12.10 43.27 -24.07
CA SER A 707 -11.16 42.22 -23.68
C SER A 707 -11.40 40.95 -24.51
N PRO A 708 -10.83 40.81 -25.73
CA PRO A 708 -10.97 39.57 -26.48
C PRO A 708 -10.24 38.44 -25.74
N PRO A 709 -10.81 37.22 -25.72
CA PRO A 709 -10.15 36.07 -25.15
C PRO A 709 -8.86 35.70 -25.90
N ARG A 710 -7.78 35.41 -25.16
CA ARG A 710 -6.51 34.93 -25.72
C ARG A 710 -6.56 33.41 -25.88
N TYR A 711 -6.29 32.94 -27.09
CA TYR A 711 -6.13 31.52 -27.40
C TYR A 711 -4.64 31.20 -27.57
N SER A 712 -4.21 29.97 -27.29
CA SER A 712 -2.81 29.63 -27.54
C SER A 712 -2.53 29.49 -29.05
N PRO A 713 -1.32 29.83 -29.50
CA PRO A 713 -0.87 29.56 -30.86
C PRO A 713 -1.01 28.09 -31.24
N ARG A 714 -0.77 27.19 -30.28
CA ARG A 714 -0.88 25.74 -30.43
C ARG A 714 -2.29 25.30 -30.83
N VAL A 715 -3.35 25.87 -30.25
CA VAL A 715 -4.74 25.57 -30.66
C VAL A 715 -4.97 25.96 -32.13
N ILE A 716 -4.53 27.16 -32.51
CA ILE A 716 -4.70 27.71 -33.86
C ILE A 716 -3.94 26.85 -34.88
N THR A 717 -2.67 26.52 -34.61
CA THR A 717 -1.83 25.74 -35.52
C THR A 717 -2.32 24.31 -35.68
N VAL A 718 -2.86 23.69 -34.63
CA VAL A 718 -3.45 22.34 -34.68
C VAL A 718 -4.77 22.33 -35.46
N LEU A 719 -5.63 23.33 -35.28
CA LEU A 719 -6.85 23.49 -36.09
C LEU A 719 -6.52 23.68 -37.57
N MET A 720 -5.58 24.58 -37.89
CA MET A 720 -5.12 24.80 -39.26
C MET A 720 -4.55 23.52 -39.89
N THR A 721 -3.71 22.79 -39.14
CA THR A 721 -3.12 21.52 -39.61
C THR A 721 -4.20 20.47 -39.84
N THR A 722 -5.20 20.40 -38.97
CA THR A 722 -6.31 19.44 -39.07
C THR A 722 -7.19 19.74 -40.27
N LEU A 723 -7.55 21.00 -40.51
CA LEU A 723 -8.29 21.40 -41.72
C LEU A 723 -7.52 21.06 -43.00
N ALA A 724 -6.20 21.29 -43.02
CA ALA A 724 -5.35 20.92 -44.16
C ALA A 724 -5.29 19.39 -44.36
N LYS A 725 -5.22 18.59 -43.27
CA LYS A 725 -5.30 17.12 -43.32
C LYS A 725 -6.63 16.67 -43.92
N LEU A 726 -7.75 17.19 -43.44
CA LEU A 726 -9.08 16.84 -43.96
C LEU A 726 -9.26 17.25 -45.43
N ALA A 727 -8.80 18.44 -45.82
CA ALA A 727 -8.84 18.91 -47.21
C ALA A 727 -7.93 18.08 -48.14
N SER A 728 -6.82 17.53 -47.65
CA SER A 728 -5.99 16.60 -48.44
C SER A 728 -6.69 15.27 -48.73
N ARG A 729 -7.70 14.90 -47.91
CA ARG A 729 -8.53 13.70 -48.07
C ARG A 729 -9.77 13.95 -48.92
N SER A 730 -10.27 15.19 -48.95
CA SER A 730 -11.38 15.63 -49.80
C SER A 730 -11.00 16.92 -50.54
N GLN A 731 -10.55 16.75 -51.80
CA GLN A 731 -9.89 17.81 -52.56
C GLN A 731 -10.79 19.03 -52.83
N ASP A 732 -12.11 18.86 -52.81
CA ASP A 732 -13.09 19.94 -52.96
C ASP A 732 -13.00 21.00 -51.84
N LEU A 733 -12.40 20.64 -50.70
CA LEU A 733 -12.21 21.54 -49.55
C LEU A 733 -10.92 22.37 -49.63
N ILE A 734 -9.98 22.02 -50.52
CA ILE A 734 -8.67 22.69 -50.65
C ILE A 734 -8.79 24.21 -50.89
N PRO A 735 -9.68 24.70 -51.79
CA PRO A 735 -9.83 26.13 -52.02
C PRO A 735 -10.28 26.90 -50.76
N ARG A 736 -11.19 26.30 -49.97
CA ARG A 736 -11.72 26.90 -48.73
C ARG A 736 -10.62 27.09 -47.69
N VAL A 737 -9.88 26.03 -47.37
CA VAL A 737 -8.79 26.11 -46.37
C VAL A 737 -7.65 27.00 -46.85
N SER A 738 -7.30 26.98 -48.14
CA SER A 738 -6.24 27.83 -48.70
C SER A 738 -6.57 29.32 -48.58
N LEU A 739 -7.83 29.67 -48.86
CA LEU A 739 -8.34 31.03 -48.67
C LEU A 739 -8.29 31.43 -47.19
N PHE A 740 -8.68 30.53 -46.29
CA PHE A 740 -8.63 30.78 -44.85
C PHE A 740 -7.19 31.02 -44.36
N LEU A 741 -6.26 30.12 -44.69
CA LEU A 741 -4.86 30.22 -44.31
C LEU A 741 -4.21 31.52 -44.83
N SER A 742 -4.59 31.96 -46.03
CA SER A 742 -4.08 33.23 -46.60
C SER A 742 -4.47 34.45 -45.76
N LYS A 743 -5.61 34.40 -45.08
CA LYS A 743 -6.10 35.46 -44.19
C LYS A 743 -5.39 35.49 -42.85
N MET A 744 -4.61 34.47 -42.49
CA MET A 744 -3.80 34.46 -41.24
C MET A 744 -2.77 35.59 -41.20
N ARG A 745 -2.27 36.02 -42.36
CA ARG A 745 -1.44 37.23 -42.46
C ARG A 745 -2.19 38.50 -42.04
N SER A 746 -3.47 38.62 -42.38
CA SER A 746 -4.31 39.74 -41.97
C SER A 746 -4.61 39.70 -40.47
N PHE A 747 -4.86 38.50 -39.93
CA PHE A 747 -5.05 38.27 -38.51
C PHE A 747 -3.82 38.70 -37.70
N ALA A 748 -2.63 38.18 -38.05
CA ALA A 748 -1.39 38.48 -37.33
C ALA A 748 -0.95 39.95 -37.39
N ARG A 749 -1.40 40.70 -38.42
CA ARG A 749 -1.12 42.14 -38.58
C ARG A 749 -2.16 43.05 -37.94
N SER A 750 -3.24 42.49 -37.39
CA SER A 750 -4.27 43.29 -36.74
C SER A 750 -3.70 43.98 -35.49
N PRO A 751 -3.91 45.29 -35.29
CA PRO A 751 -3.37 46.02 -34.13
C PRO A 751 -3.75 45.39 -32.78
N THR A 752 -4.96 44.86 -32.70
CA THR A 752 -5.47 44.13 -31.53
C THR A 752 -4.71 42.83 -31.28
N VAL A 753 -4.39 42.08 -32.33
CA VAL A 753 -3.74 40.77 -32.20
C VAL A 753 -2.26 40.94 -31.82
N VAL A 754 -1.58 41.93 -32.41
CA VAL A 754 -0.18 42.29 -32.06
C VAL A 754 -0.03 42.68 -30.59
N SER A 755 -1.06 43.23 -29.95
CA SER A 755 -1.00 43.54 -28.51
C SER A 755 -1.18 42.33 -27.58
N TYR A 756 -1.73 41.21 -28.06
CA TYR A 756 -2.05 40.04 -27.22
C TYR A 756 -1.11 38.84 -27.41
N TYR A 757 -0.37 38.77 -28.51
CA TYR A 757 0.55 37.69 -28.83
C TYR A 757 1.99 38.18 -28.87
N SER A 758 2.94 37.31 -28.50
CA SER A 758 4.37 37.61 -28.69
C SER A 758 4.74 37.57 -30.19
N GLU A 759 5.88 38.15 -30.56
CA GLU A 759 6.38 38.04 -31.94
C GLU A 759 6.63 36.58 -32.32
N GLU A 760 7.15 35.76 -31.39
CA GLU A 760 7.38 34.32 -31.58
C GLU A 760 6.07 33.56 -31.82
N ASP A 761 5.03 33.84 -31.03
CA ASP A 761 3.69 33.25 -31.18
C ASP A 761 3.11 33.52 -32.58
N LEU A 762 3.23 34.77 -33.05
CA LEU A 762 2.74 35.19 -34.37
C LEU A 762 3.56 34.58 -35.50
N GLU A 763 4.88 34.49 -35.33
CA GLU A 763 5.77 33.84 -36.28
C GLU A 763 5.45 32.35 -36.42
N GLU A 764 5.15 31.64 -35.33
CA GLU A 764 4.74 30.23 -35.36
C GLU A 764 3.46 30.03 -36.20
N ILE A 765 2.42 30.84 -35.94
CA ILE A 765 1.15 30.78 -36.67
C ILE A 765 1.35 31.08 -38.17
N LEU A 766 2.11 32.13 -38.49
CA LEU A 766 2.35 32.54 -39.87
C LEU A 766 3.21 31.54 -40.65
N THR A 767 4.27 31.04 -40.02
CA THR A 767 5.14 30.01 -40.59
C THR A 767 4.31 28.77 -40.91
N ARG A 768 3.50 28.32 -39.94
CA ARG A 768 2.65 27.15 -40.14
C ARG A 768 1.62 27.36 -41.24
N ALA A 769 0.98 28.53 -41.30
CA ALA A 769 0.03 28.84 -42.38
C ALA A 769 0.71 28.81 -43.75
N HIS A 770 1.92 29.36 -43.86
CA HIS A 770 2.68 29.37 -45.10
C HIS A 770 3.10 27.98 -45.56
N GLU A 771 3.57 27.12 -44.64
CA GLU A 771 3.88 25.72 -44.90
C GLU A 771 2.67 24.98 -45.47
N LEU A 772 1.52 25.09 -44.81
CA LEU A 772 0.29 24.40 -45.22
C LEU A 772 -0.23 24.89 -46.57
N ILE A 773 -0.21 26.20 -46.83
CA ILE A 773 -0.58 26.76 -48.15
C ILE A 773 0.32 26.19 -49.25
N ASN A 774 1.63 26.15 -49.03
CA ASN A 774 2.56 25.68 -50.04
C ASN A 774 2.41 24.18 -50.29
N LEU A 775 2.13 23.41 -49.25
CA LEU A 775 1.89 21.98 -49.36
C LEU A 775 0.60 21.68 -50.14
N LEU A 776 -0.49 22.38 -49.85
CA LEU A 776 -1.80 22.19 -50.50
C LEU A 776 -1.84 22.57 -51.98
N LYS A 777 -0.84 23.33 -52.49
CA LYS A 777 -0.66 23.55 -53.94
C LYS A 777 -0.35 22.26 -54.71
N LEU A 778 0.10 21.22 -54.01
CA LEU A 778 0.41 19.90 -54.57
C LEU A 778 -0.46 18.84 -53.87
N PRO A 779 -1.75 18.68 -54.22
CA PRO A 779 -2.71 17.85 -53.47
C PRO A 779 -2.26 16.41 -53.24
N SER A 780 -1.64 15.78 -54.24
CA SER A 780 -1.12 14.41 -54.16
C SER A 780 0.05 14.29 -53.16
N VAL A 781 0.95 15.27 -53.14
CA VAL A 781 2.05 15.34 -52.16
C VAL A 781 1.51 15.67 -50.78
N ALA A 782 0.52 16.57 -50.71
CA ALA A 782 -0.12 16.96 -49.47
C ALA A 782 -0.75 15.76 -48.76
N GLN A 783 -1.49 14.93 -49.50
CA GLN A 783 -2.08 13.71 -48.97
C GLN A 783 -1.01 12.74 -48.42
N PHE A 784 0.12 12.58 -49.10
CA PHE A 784 1.22 11.71 -48.63
C PHE A 784 1.92 12.25 -47.37
N VAL A 785 2.16 13.56 -47.31
CA VAL A 785 2.89 14.20 -46.19
C VAL A 785 1.99 14.38 -44.96
N LEU A 786 0.72 14.73 -45.15
CA LEU A 786 -0.24 15.01 -44.07
C LEU A 786 -1.01 13.76 -43.61
N ALA A 787 -1.11 12.73 -44.45
CA ALA A 787 -1.79 11.48 -44.14
C ALA A 787 -0.94 10.26 -44.58
N PRO A 788 0.24 10.04 -43.97
CA PRO A 788 1.08 8.89 -44.28
C PRO A 788 0.33 7.57 -44.01
N SER A 789 0.50 6.57 -44.88
CA SER A 789 -0.19 5.28 -44.75
C SER A 789 0.40 4.42 -43.61
N ALA A 790 -0.46 3.71 -42.86
CA ALA A 790 -0.05 2.80 -41.78
C ALA A 790 0.91 1.66 -42.20
N ARG A 791 0.96 1.30 -43.49
CA ARG A 791 1.93 0.30 -44.03
C ARG A 791 3.37 0.83 -44.15
N GLY A 792 3.61 2.09 -43.78
CA GLY A 792 4.91 2.77 -43.81
C GLY A 792 5.73 2.69 -42.53
N ASP A 793 5.38 1.82 -41.57
CA ASP A 793 6.09 1.61 -40.30
C ASP A 793 7.50 0.96 -40.44
N SER A 794 8.13 1.07 -41.62
CA SER A 794 9.59 0.95 -41.72
C SER A 794 10.21 2.35 -41.50
N PRO A 795 10.86 2.62 -40.35
CA PRO A 795 11.29 3.96 -39.97
C PRO A 795 12.62 4.34 -40.66
N ARG A 796 12.79 4.04 -41.95
CA ARG A 796 14.01 4.41 -42.68
C ARG A 796 14.05 5.87 -43.08
N TRP A 797 12.90 6.51 -43.29
CA TRP A 797 12.84 7.85 -43.88
C TRP A 797 12.77 9.00 -42.86
N HIS A 798 12.55 8.70 -41.57
CA HIS A 798 12.29 9.71 -40.55
C HIS A 798 13.23 9.68 -39.32
N ARG A 799 14.14 8.70 -39.21
CA ARG A 799 15.08 8.58 -38.07
C ARG A 799 16.52 8.94 -38.38
N ASP A 800 16.91 9.01 -39.64
CA ASP A 800 18.28 9.37 -39.99
C ASP A 800 18.39 10.89 -40.02
N THR A 801 19.05 11.46 -39.02
CA THR A 801 19.40 12.89 -38.93
C THR A 801 20.18 13.37 -40.17
N ASN A 802 20.73 12.44 -40.96
CA ASN A 802 21.41 12.70 -42.22
C ASN A 802 20.52 12.61 -43.48
N ALA A 803 19.28 12.13 -43.37
CA ALA A 803 18.38 11.91 -44.52
C ALA A 803 17.08 12.72 -44.47
N SER A 804 17.06 13.85 -43.76
CA SER A 804 15.85 14.67 -43.71
C SER A 804 15.49 15.17 -45.12
N LEU A 805 14.29 14.79 -45.60
CA LEU A 805 13.67 15.33 -46.80
C LEU A 805 13.72 16.88 -46.82
N PRO A 806 13.58 17.61 -45.69
CA PRO A 806 13.81 19.06 -45.65
C PRO A 806 15.23 19.50 -46.03
N LEU A 807 16.28 18.79 -45.61
CA LEU A 807 17.65 19.06 -46.08
C LEU A 807 17.80 18.73 -47.56
N SER A 808 17.29 17.59 -48.01
CA SER A 808 17.35 17.19 -49.43
C SER A 808 16.58 18.16 -50.32
N MET A 809 15.42 18.65 -49.89
CA MET A 809 14.64 19.67 -50.59
C MET A 809 15.31 21.05 -50.55
N ARG A 810 16.00 21.42 -49.45
CA ARG A 810 16.85 22.63 -49.43
C ARG A 810 18.06 22.50 -50.37
N THR A 811 18.70 21.34 -50.43
CA THR A 811 19.83 21.10 -51.32
C THR A 811 19.38 21.07 -52.77
N ILE A 812 18.25 20.43 -53.10
CA ILE A 812 17.66 20.43 -54.45
C ILE A 812 17.18 21.85 -54.81
N SER A 813 16.53 22.57 -53.91
CA SER A 813 16.10 23.96 -54.14
C SER A 813 17.31 24.89 -54.36
N SER A 814 18.38 24.74 -53.60
CA SER A 814 19.62 25.51 -53.80
C SER A 814 20.38 25.12 -55.08
N LEU A 815 20.31 23.86 -55.51
CA LEU A 815 20.86 23.40 -56.79
C LEU A 815 20.04 23.89 -57.98
N LEU A 816 18.71 23.89 -57.89
CA LEU A 816 17.80 24.42 -58.90
C LEU A 816 17.93 25.94 -59.01
N HIS A 817 18.09 26.67 -57.90
CA HIS A 817 18.36 28.11 -57.91
C HIS A 817 19.75 28.48 -58.46
N LYS A 818 20.74 27.57 -58.41
CA LYS A 818 22.06 27.79 -59.03
C LYS A 818 22.05 27.58 -60.56
N HIS A 819 21.05 26.89 -61.10
CA HIS A 819 20.93 26.72 -62.56
C HIS A 819 20.09 27.80 -63.24
N SER A 820 19.42 28.68 -62.50
CA SER A 820 18.66 29.82 -63.07
C SER A 820 19.49 31.10 -63.25
N SER A 821 20.80 31.10 -62.95
CA SER A 821 21.68 32.29 -63.08
C SER A 821 22.75 32.17 -64.17
N PHE A 822 22.60 31.23 -65.12
CA PHE A 822 23.42 31.18 -66.34
C PHE A 822 22.52 31.09 -67.58
N GLN A 823 21.89 32.21 -67.95
CA GLN A 823 21.57 32.55 -69.35
C GLN A 823 21.13 34.01 -69.44
N HIS A 824 21.69 34.70 -70.44
CA HIS A 824 21.65 36.13 -70.81
C HIS A 824 22.76 37.02 -70.20
N CYS A 825 23.66 37.69 -70.93
CA CYS A 825 23.72 38.11 -72.35
C CYS A 825 22.40 38.47 -73.03
#